data_AF-A0A834BPA0-F1
#
_entry.id   AF-A0A834BPA0-F1
#
_cell.length_a   1.000
_cell.length_b   1.000
_cell.length_c   1.000
_cell.angle_alpha   90.00
_cell.angle_beta   90.00
_cell.angle_gamma   90.00
#
_symmetry.space_group_name_H-M   'P 1'
#
loop_
_entity.id
_entity.type
_entity.pdbx_description
1 polymer ?
#
loop_
_entity_poly.entity_id
_entity_poly.type
_entity_poly.pdbx_seq_one_letter_code
_entity_poly.pdbx_strand_id
1 'polypeptide(L)'
;MTVFNLPEPEYGNNRIKKQISIPDRSNTSTSAAEEPPQLVFPVQERKRVLIIYSLDHPLYKNIVLKFCAFLMTKCGTEVVLDLLDSTRLSVLGRIQWLDSHKEQFENSSDKILILCSQGVQAKWRAMCGGKQVFLKEDACSLTGDMLTPFFALMLPHFIQSMSFKKYIIAYFDDVCSEEDVPSPFNVTVRYKLMKDFEDVFFRILDTEKHEPGRIKQIDGLSEDKYHECPSGRALRDAIEAFRACQMEQPQWFEEELLQSSELEDEMGSDKLFFRVHPSVSQALAENKPVVALESTIITHGMPYPHNLSTAKEVEAIVQSEGATPATVGVIQGKIHVGLSPDELEHLAQCRNALKVSRRDLPYIISKGLSGGTTVSATMIAAHRAGIPVFVTGGIGGVHRDGHDSLDISADLTELGRTPIAVVSAGVKSILDIGRTLEFLETQGVCVATYGMTKSFPAFFSPMSGFSSPYHVCNPIEAADLIASSLSLGLQNGVLIAVPIPDEHAAAGQHIEEAIQAAVTEASSKCVTGKDVTPFILQKVNELTQGKSLQANMALIRNNAKVGSQIACALSKKTAQSSSKNPNQHCRNLSTKTKSDIVVIGGINVDFIAKGKTKKIHFGQTNPGSVCQSFGGVGRNIADSLSRLGQAPLFISATGSDANSDAVFNYCKHMNTSGVARLKGHNTATYCVVISESGELSFGLGDMDIHRQITEDYVSQFEKQLSSAALVCLDGNIPVSTINYVCSLAKKHNINVWYEPTDVERASKPFLSDAWKSLSYSSPNMAELCNMNKTLGIATPNVLPTSLDEILHVAVSLSRPLLEHLHCLVVTLGSNGVLLCGEKNADSVNLQPRKQKRKRQLCAVHYPALMVPPEETVNVSGAGDSFAGALIAGVIQGKDTENCVRMGLLAAKMSLASQHPISPMLSMDSIDPTKLKQKNWPTPSFFWIDKGVLV
;
A
#
# COMPACT_ATOMS: atom_id res chain seq x y z
N MET A 1 -45.23 -12.71 -0.15
CA MET A 1 -46.27 -13.53 0.53
C MET A 1 -45.51 -14.71 1.11
N THR A 2 -45.29 -14.86 2.42
CA THR A 2 -46.20 -14.73 3.57
C THR A 2 -45.44 -14.13 4.77
N VAL A 3 -46.15 -13.37 5.59
CA VAL A 3 -45.67 -12.45 6.65
C VAL A 3 -45.41 -13.19 7.98
N PHE A 4 -44.33 -12.84 8.70
CA PHE A 4 -44.25 -13.02 10.16
C PHE A 4 -43.95 -11.67 10.81
N ASN A 5 -44.94 -11.15 11.54
CA ASN A 5 -44.89 -9.97 12.41
C ASN A 5 -44.21 -10.32 13.74
N LEU A 6 -43.34 -9.44 14.23
CA LEU A 6 -43.03 -9.30 15.66
C LEU A 6 -43.01 -7.80 16.02
N PRO A 7 -43.41 -7.40 17.24
CA PRO A 7 -43.84 -6.03 17.56
C PRO A 7 -42.72 -5.14 18.10
N GLU A 8 -42.86 -3.83 17.88
CA GLU A 8 -42.04 -2.75 18.44
C GLU A 8 -42.19 -2.61 19.97
N PRO A 9 -41.18 -2.08 20.69
CA PRO A 9 -41.25 -1.87 22.14
C PRO A 9 -41.87 -0.52 22.53
N GLU A 10 -42.84 -0.55 23.44
CA GLU A 10 -43.43 0.64 24.07
C GLU A 10 -42.49 1.28 25.12
N TYR A 11 -42.36 2.60 25.04
CA TYR A 11 -41.76 3.45 26.07
C TYR A 11 -42.76 3.69 27.22
N GLY A 12 -42.38 3.33 28.45
CA GLY A 12 -43.16 3.58 29.67
C GLY A 12 -42.30 4.13 30.81
N ASN A 13 -42.51 5.42 31.12
CA ASN A 13 -41.90 6.20 32.18
C ASN A 13 -42.53 5.85 33.55
N ASN A 14 -41.74 5.61 34.62
CA ASN A 14 -42.19 5.93 35.99
C ASN A 14 -41.05 5.94 37.03
N ARG A 15 -40.82 7.13 37.62
CA ARG A 15 -40.03 7.42 38.82
C ARG A 15 -40.87 7.17 40.08
N ILE A 16 -40.34 6.51 41.12
CA ILE A 16 -40.71 6.79 42.53
C ILE A 16 -39.48 6.69 43.46
N LYS A 17 -39.38 7.66 44.38
CA LYS A 17 -38.35 7.97 45.40
C LYS A 17 -38.47 7.14 46.69
N LYS A 18 -37.35 6.98 47.42
CA LYS A 18 -37.06 7.35 48.85
C LYS A 18 -35.94 6.44 49.42
N GLN A 19 -34.80 6.86 49.95
CA GLN A 19 -34.36 7.77 51.05
C GLN A 19 -34.00 7.02 52.36
N ILE A 20 -32.80 7.35 52.91
CA ILE A 20 -32.39 7.38 54.35
C ILE A 20 -31.98 5.98 54.93
N SER A 21 -30.93 5.74 55.74
CA SER A 21 -29.90 6.50 56.50
C SER A 21 -28.84 5.51 57.05
N ILE A 22 -27.65 6.00 57.38
CA ILE A 22 -26.63 5.32 58.20
C ILE A 22 -26.78 5.76 59.67
N PRO A 23 -26.53 4.87 60.65
CA PRO A 23 -25.66 5.25 61.76
C PRO A 23 -24.66 4.15 62.18
N ASP A 24 -23.67 4.59 62.96
CA ASP A 24 -22.40 3.96 63.29
C ASP A 24 -22.30 3.64 64.80
N ARG A 25 -21.37 2.73 65.15
CA ARG A 25 -20.85 2.33 66.51
C ARG A 25 -21.79 1.48 67.40
N SER A 26 -21.36 0.47 68.18
CA SER A 26 -20.06 0.09 68.77
C SER A 26 -20.07 -1.35 69.33
N ASN A 27 -18.89 -1.99 69.35
CA ASN A 27 -18.41 -3.18 70.08
C ASN A 27 -19.30 -3.88 71.13
N THR A 28 -19.34 -5.22 71.08
CA THR A 28 -18.89 -6.12 72.17
C THR A 28 -18.78 -7.57 71.68
N SER A 29 -17.73 -8.26 72.15
CA SER A 29 -17.36 -9.65 71.84
C SER A 29 -18.23 -10.69 72.54
N THR A 30 -18.58 -11.81 71.88
CA THR A 30 -18.68 -13.14 72.53
C THR A 30 -18.81 -14.29 71.52
N SER A 31 -17.98 -15.32 71.78
CA SER A 31 -18.06 -16.76 71.47
C SER A 31 -18.40 -17.28 70.05
N ALA A 32 -17.48 -18.12 69.59
CA ALA A 32 -17.51 -18.97 68.41
C ALA A 32 -18.70 -19.95 68.34
N ALA A 33 -19.23 -20.11 67.12
CA ALA A 33 -19.59 -21.39 66.53
C ALA A 33 -19.59 -21.21 64.99
N GLU A 34 -18.73 -21.95 64.30
CA GLU A 34 -18.63 -21.95 62.84
C GLU A 34 -19.81 -22.72 62.21
N GLU A 35 -20.66 -22.03 61.45
CA GLU A 35 -21.36 -22.58 60.29
C GLU A 35 -20.71 -22.01 59.02
N PRO A 36 -20.52 -22.78 57.93
CA PRO A 36 -19.87 -22.26 56.73
C PRO A 36 -20.79 -21.27 56.01
N PRO A 37 -20.38 -20.02 55.76
CA PRO A 37 -21.21 -19.08 55.03
C PRO A 37 -21.24 -19.44 53.54
N GLN A 38 -22.46 -19.55 53.02
CA GLN A 38 -22.77 -19.56 51.60
C GLN A 38 -22.11 -18.35 50.92
N LEU A 39 -21.12 -18.62 50.06
CA LEU A 39 -20.52 -17.63 49.16
C LEU A 39 -21.50 -17.33 48.02
N VAL A 40 -22.17 -16.20 48.12
CA VAL A 40 -22.85 -15.55 47.00
C VAL A 40 -21.77 -15.08 46.01
N PHE A 41 -21.70 -15.70 44.84
CA PHE A 41 -20.80 -15.29 43.76
C PHE A 41 -21.30 -13.98 43.12
N PRO A 42 -20.41 -13.01 42.82
CA PRO A 42 -20.77 -11.82 42.06
C PRO A 42 -21.12 -12.18 40.62
N VAL A 43 -22.03 -11.42 40.01
CA VAL A 43 -22.45 -11.58 38.60
C VAL A 43 -21.20 -11.53 37.71
N GLN A 44 -20.83 -12.68 37.15
CA GLN A 44 -19.63 -12.86 36.33
C GLN A 44 -19.79 -12.08 35.02
N GLU A 45 -18.81 -11.22 34.67
CA GLU A 45 -18.76 -10.57 33.35
C GLU A 45 -18.82 -11.64 32.25
N ARG A 46 -19.72 -11.45 31.28
CA ARG A 46 -19.81 -12.35 30.11
C ARG A 46 -18.52 -12.25 29.32
N LYS A 47 -17.81 -13.37 29.17
CA LYS A 47 -16.58 -13.43 28.38
C LYS A 47 -16.89 -13.36 26.89
N ARG A 48 -16.06 -12.65 26.15
CA ARG A 48 -16.18 -12.51 24.69
C ARG A 48 -15.17 -13.40 23.97
N VAL A 49 -15.58 -13.96 22.84
CA VAL A 49 -14.73 -14.80 22.00
C VAL A 49 -14.85 -14.39 20.53
N LEU A 50 -13.72 -14.09 19.89
CA LEU A 50 -13.63 -13.94 18.44
C LEU A 50 -13.37 -15.31 17.81
N ILE A 51 -14.20 -15.69 16.85
CA ILE A 51 -14.05 -16.96 16.14
C ILE A 51 -13.48 -16.70 14.74
N ILE A 52 -12.39 -17.41 14.43
CA ILE A 52 -11.70 -17.37 13.14
C ILE A 52 -11.70 -18.77 12.54
N TYR A 53 -12.02 -18.86 11.25
CA TYR A 53 -12.25 -20.12 10.56
C TYR A 53 -12.04 -19.92 9.06
N SER A 54 -12.04 -21.02 8.29
CA SER A 54 -12.10 -21.00 6.83
C SER A 54 -13.50 -21.42 6.34
N LEU A 55 -13.98 -20.79 5.27
CA LEU A 55 -15.25 -21.12 4.61
C LEU A 55 -15.05 -22.28 3.64
N ASP A 56 -14.84 -23.48 4.18
CA ASP A 56 -14.45 -24.66 3.38
C ASP A 56 -15.59 -25.23 2.53
N HIS A 57 -16.82 -25.19 3.06
CA HIS A 57 -18.00 -25.78 2.45
C HIS A 57 -19.28 -25.19 3.10
N PRO A 58 -20.43 -25.11 2.40
CA PRO A 58 -21.69 -24.61 2.97
C PRO A 58 -22.14 -25.35 4.24
N LEU A 59 -21.91 -26.67 4.31
CA LEU A 59 -22.23 -27.46 5.51
C LEU A 59 -21.26 -27.16 6.66
N TYR A 60 -19.99 -26.89 6.38
CA TYR A 60 -19.02 -26.48 7.42
C TYR A 60 -19.36 -25.09 7.98
N LYS A 61 -19.75 -24.15 7.12
CA LYS A 61 -20.31 -22.84 7.52
C LYS A 61 -21.50 -23.00 8.46
N ASN A 62 -22.38 -23.96 8.21
CA ASN A 62 -23.50 -24.26 9.10
C ASN A 62 -23.01 -24.78 10.47
N ILE A 63 -22.00 -25.66 10.52
CA ILE A 63 -21.37 -26.09 11.78
C ILE A 63 -20.88 -24.88 12.59
N VAL A 64 -20.13 -23.97 11.96
CA VAL A 64 -19.61 -22.75 12.63
C VAL A 64 -20.76 -21.93 13.21
N LEU A 65 -21.83 -21.68 12.45
CA LEU A 65 -22.99 -20.91 12.92
C LEU A 65 -23.73 -21.61 14.07
N LYS A 66 -23.92 -22.94 14.01
CA LYS A 66 -24.56 -23.70 15.11
C LYS A 66 -23.69 -23.75 16.35
N PHE A 67 -22.37 -23.77 16.18
CA PHE A 67 -21.43 -23.71 17.29
C PHE A 67 -21.46 -22.33 17.98
N CYS A 68 -21.51 -21.25 17.22
CA CYS A 68 -21.72 -19.90 17.77
C CYS A 68 -23.06 -19.81 18.54
N ALA A 69 -24.14 -20.35 17.98
CA ALA A 69 -25.44 -20.40 18.66
C ALA A 69 -25.39 -21.21 19.96
N PHE A 70 -24.63 -22.30 20.00
CA PHE A 70 -24.41 -23.09 21.21
C PHE A 70 -23.62 -22.30 22.27
N LEU A 71 -22.52 -21.64 21.89
CA LEU A 71 -21.74 -20.77 22.79
C LEU A 71 -22.57 -19.62 23.38
N MET A 72 -23.41 -18.98 22.56
CA MET A 72 -24.26 -17.88 23.02
C MET A 72 -25.38 -18.35 23.94
N THR A 73 -26.07 -19.45 23.60
CA THR A 73 -27.29 -19.87 24.31
C THR A 73 -27.03 -20.79 25.50
N LYS A 74 -26.13 -21.78 25.37
CA LYS A 74 -25.83 -22.75 26.44
C LYS A 74 -24.68 -22.27 27.32
N CYS A 75 -23.67 -21.62 26.75
CA CYS A 75 -22.47 -21.18 27.48
C CYS A 75 -22.50 -19.71 27.90
N GLY A 76 -23.50 -18.92 27.48
CA GLY A 76 -23.64 -17.51 27.86
C GLY A 76 -22.48 -16.61 27.41
N THR A 77 -21.75 -17.01 26.37
CA THR A 77 -20.56 -16.32 25.84
C THR A 77 -20.96 -15.29 24.79
N GLU A 78 -20.33 -14.12 24.80
CA GLU A 78 -20.49 -13.15 23.70
C GLU A 78 -19.60 -13.57 22.52
N VAL A 79 -20.21 -13.84 21.36
CA VAL A 79 -19.48 -14.33 20.19
C VAL A 79 -19.34 -13.23 19.16
N VAL A 80 -18.10 -12.98 18.73
CA VAL A 80 -17.77 -12.13 17.58
C VAL A 80 -17.41 -13.03 16.40
N LEU A 81 -18.16 -12.89 15.31
CA LEU A 81 -18.00 -13.65 14.06
C LEU A 81 -18.31 -12.72 12.89
N ASP A 82 -17.54 -12.78 11.82
CA ASP A 82 -17.75 -11.97 10.61
C ASP A 82 -19.16 -12.16 10.01
N LEU A 83 -19.69 -13.39 9.98
CA LEU A 83 -21.05 -13.69 9.51
C LEU A 83 -22.16 -13.05 10.36
N LEU A 84 -21.84 -12.70 11.63
CA LEU A 84 -22.79 -12.05 12.55
C LEU A 84 -22.60 -10.53 12.61
N ASP A 85 -21.52 -9.98 12.06
CA ASP A 85 -21.17 -8.54 12.08
C ASP A 85 -20.99 -7.92 10.68
N SER A 86 -21.75 -8.43 9.71
CA SER A 86 -21.63 -8.06 8.29
C SER A 86 -21.84 -6.57 7.99
N THR A 87 -22.64 -5.85 8.79
CA THR A 87 -22.92 -4.41 8.63
C THR A 87 -21.72 -3.53 9.01
N ARG A 88 -21.02 -3.82 10.11
CA ARG A 88 -19.81 -3.07 10.48
C ARG A 88 -18.65 -3.42 9.56
N LEU A 89 -18.54 -4.69 9.17
CA LEU A 89 -17.48 -5.18 8.31
C LEU A 89 -17.54 -4.57 6.91
N SER A 90 -18.75 -4.33 6.38
CA SER A 90 -18.95 -3.66 5.09
C SER A 90 -18.66 -2.15 5.11
N VAL A 91 -18.70 -1.50 6.28
CA VAL A 91 -18.34 -0.08 6.44
C VAL A 91 -16.84 0.10 6.66
N LEU A 92 -16.23 -0.74 7.51
CA LEU A 92 -14.81 -0.60 7.90
C LEU A 92 -13.86 -1.26 6.92
N GLY A 93 -14.28 -2.34 6.25
CA GLY A 93 -13.39 -3.22 5.49
C GLY A 93 -12.75 -4.30 6.38
N ARG A 94 -12.32 -5.40 5.75
CA ARG A 94 -11.86 -6.64 6.43
C ARG A 94 -10.66 -6.42 7.34
N ILE A 95 -9.67 -5.67 6.85
CA ILE A 95 -8.42 -5.40 7.55
C ILE A 95 -8.69 -4.53 8.77
N GLN A 96 -9.42 -3.43 8.60
CA GLN A 96 -9.75 -2.50 9.66
C GLN A 96 -10.69 -3.12 10.70
N TRP A 97 -11.61 -4.00 10.28
CA TRP A 97 -12.46 -4.74 11.21
C TRP A 97 -11.62 -5.68 12.08
N LEU A 98 -10.69 -6.45 11.48
CA LEU A 98 -9.76 -7.31 12.23
C LEU A 98 -8.82 -6.51 13.15
N ASP A 99 -8.30 -5.38 12.67
CA ASP A 99 -7.39 -4.51 13.43
C ASP A 99 -8.10 -3.80 14.60
N SER A 100 -9.35 -3.36 14.41
CA SER A 100 -10.16 -2.78 15.49
C SER A 100 -10.45 -3.78 16.61
N HIS A 101 -10.61 -5.05 16.27
CA HIS A 101 -10.80 -6.11 17.24
C HIS A 101 -9.47 -6.47 17.91
N LYS A 102 -8.36 -6.47 17.17
CA LYS A 102 -7.02 -6.68 17.72
C LYS A 102 -6.70 -5.72 18.87
N GLU A 103 -6.92 -4.41 18.70
CA GLU A 103 -6.67 -3.40 19.75
C GLU A 103 -7.54 -3.62 21.00
N GLN A 104 -8.79 -4.06 20.80
CA GLN A 104 -9.70 -4.39 21.91
C GLN A 104 -9.26 -5.66 22.65
N PHE A 105 -8.84 -6.68 21.90
CA PHE A 105 -8.39 -7.96 22.44
C PHE A 105 -7.04 -7.86 23.15
N GLU A 106 -6.18 -6.89 22.83
CA GLU A 106 -4.91 -6.68 23.53
C GLU A 106 -5.12 -6.25 24.99
N ASN A 107 -6.15 -5.45 25.24
CA ASN A 107 -6.41 -4.83 26.54
C ASN A 107 -7.46 -5.57 27.41
N SER A 108 -8.05 -6.67 26.92
CA SER A 108 -9.04 -7.47 27.65
C SER A 108 -8.58 -8.91 27.95
N SER A 109 -9.38 -9.63 28.75
CA SER A 109 -9.21 -11.08 29.01
C SER A 109 -9.83 -11.97 27.93
N ASP A 110 -10.39 -11.38 26.88
CA ASP A 110 -11.17 -12.10 25.87
C ASP A 110 -10.27 -13.01 25.01
N LYS A 111 -10.90 -14.01 24.37
CA LYS A 111 -10.17 -15.08 23.66
C LYS A 111 -10.40 -15.05 22.15
N ILE A 112 -9.41 -15.55 21.42
CA ILE A 112 -9.50 -15.81 19.98
C ILE A 112 -9.53 -17.32 19.79
N LEU A 113 -10.61 -17.85 19.25
CA LEU A 113 -10.79 -19.26 18.94
C LEU A 113 -10.60 -19.48 17.44
N ILE A 114 -9.58 -20.24 17.07
CA ILE A 114 -9.29 -20.60 15.68
C ILE A 114 -9.81 -22.02 15.46
N LEU A 115 -10.77 -22.16 14.55
CA LEU A 115 -11.35 -23.43 14.12
C LEU A 115 -10.60 -23.94 12.90
N CYS A 116 -9.66 -24.86 13.13
CA CYS A 116 -8.84 -25.46 12.08
C CYS A 116 -9.63 -26.49 11.27
N SER A 117 -9.40 -26.46 9.96
CA SER A 117 -10.04 -27.30 8.95
C SER A 117 -9.14 -27.39 7.72
N GLN A 118 -9.48 -28.26 6.77
CA GLN A 118 -8.65 -28.50 5.59
C GLN A 118 -8.35 -27.22 4.79
N GLY A 119 -9.31 -26.29 4.71
CA GLY A 119 -9.09 -24.97 4.08
C GLY A 119 -8.22 -24.03 4.89
N VAL A 120 -8.23 -24.11 6.23
CA VAL A 120 -7.28 -23.37 7.07
C VAL A 120 -5.84 -23.78 6.76
N GLN A 121 -5.59 -25.08 6.67
CA GLN A 121 -4.27 -25.61 6.33
C GLN A 121 -3.89 -25.32 4.88
N ALA A 122 -4.83 -25.43 3.95
CA ALA A 122 -4.59 -25.16 2.53
C ALA A 122 -4.23 -23.68 2.29
N LYS A 123 -4.98 -22.75 2.87
CA LYS A 123 -4.69 -21.30 2.82
C LYS A 123 -3.37 -20.96 3.51
N TRP A 124 -3.06 -21.60 4.65
CA TRP A 124 -1.75 -21.45 5.29
C TRP A 124 -0.61 -21.90 4.37
N ARG A 125 -0.71 -23.10 3.76
CA ARG A 125 0.29 -23.60 2.80
C ARG A 125 0.44 -22.66 1.60
N ALA A 126 -0.65 -22.09 1.09
CA ALA A 126 -0.62 -21.08 0.04
C ALA A 126 0.16 -19.82 0.47
N MET A 127 -0.06 -19.33 1.69
CA MET A 127 0.70 -18.20 2.25
C MET A 127 2.19 -18.52 2.44
N CYS A 128 2.54 -19.79 2.66
CA CYS A 128 3.93 -20.26 2.76
C CYS A 128 4.58 -20.58 1.39
N GLY A 129 4.02 -20.10 0.28
CA GLY A 129 4.58 -20.31 -1.06
C GLY A 129 4.10 -21.58 -1.77
N GLY A 130 3.09 -22.27 -1.22
CA GLY A 130 2.35 -23.33 -1.91
C GLY A 130 1.40 -22.79 -2.99
N LYS A 131 0.70 -23.70 -3.68
CA LYS A 131 -0.32 -23.33 -4.67
C LYS A 131 -1.39 -22.45 -4.02
N GLN A 132 -1.77 -21.34 -4.65
CA GLN A 132 -2.87 -20.49 -4.16
C GLN A 132 -4.17 -21.30 -4.08
N VAL A 133 -4.93 -21.05 -3.02
CA VAL A 133 -6.16 -21.76 -2.68
C VAL A 133 -7.29 -20.74 -2.66
N PHE A 134 -8.30 -20.97 -3.47
CA PHE A 134 -9.52 -20.17 -3.52
C PHE A 134 -10.70 -21.14 -3.39
N LEU A 135 -11.50 -20.96 -2.35
CA LEU A 135 -12.68 -21.79 -2.09
C LEU A 135 -13.94 -21.11 -2.66
N LYS A 136 -14.87 -21.90 -3.20
CA LYS A 136 -16.13 -21.39 -3.76
C LYS A 136 -16.93 -20.56 -2.76
N GLU A 137 -17.00 -20.98 -1.50
CA GLU A 137 -17.70 -20.23 -0.45
C GLU A 137 -17.00 -18.92 -0.07
N ASP A 138 -15.67 -18.80 -0.22
CA ASP A 138 -15.01 -17.48 -0.08
C ASP A 138 -15.48 -16.53 -1.17
N ALA A 139 -15.62 -17.00 -2.42
CA ALA A 139 -16.10 -16.18 -3.54
C ALA A 139 -17.59 -15.81 -3.40
N CYS A 140 -18.40 -16.70 -2.84
CA CYS A 140 -19.83 -16.47 -2.60
C CYS A 140 -20.10 -15.62 -1.33
N SER A 141 -19.12 -15.48 -0.44
CA SER A 141 -19.26 -14.70 0.78
C SER A 141 -19.08 -13.20 0.54
N LEU A 142 -20.00 -12.40 1.06
CA LEU A 142 -19.89 -10.93 1.07
C LEU A 142 -18.65 -10.43 1.83
N THR A 143 -18.16 -11.21 2.80
CA THR A 143 -16.95 -10.92 3.59
C THR A 143 -15.68 -11.51 2.95
N GLY A 144 -15.81 -12.37 1.94
CA GLY A 144 -14.68 -13.06 1.32
C GLY A 144 -13.82 -13.85 2.31
N ASP A 145 -12.58 -14.14 1.91
CA ASP A 145 -11.61 -14.80 2.79
C ASP A 145 -11.16 -13.88 3.94
N MET A 146 -11.60 -14.19 5.16
CA MET A 146 -11.20 -13.51 6.40
C MET A 146 -9.97 -14.14 7.06
N LEU A 147 -9.64 -15.38 6.70
CA LEU A 147 -8.55 -16.13 7.34
C LEU A 147 -7.18 -15.63 6.88
N THR A 148 -6.98 -15.43 5.57
CA THR A 148 -5.70 -14.95 5.04
C THR A 148 -5.32 -13.55 5.59
N PRO A 149 -6.24 -12.55 5.61
CA PRO A 149 -6.01 -11.28 6.29
C PRO A 149 -5.71 -11.43 7.80
N PHE A 150 -6.42 -12.34 8.48
CA PHE A 150 -6.16 -12.63 9.89
C PHE A 150 -4.74 -13.17 10.10
N PHE A 151 -4.29 -14.13 9.29
CA PHE A 151 -2.92 -14.63 9.36
C PHE A 151 -1.90 -13.54 9.08
N ALA A 152 -2.14 -12.64 8.13
CA ALA A 152 -1.22 -11.53 7.85
C ALA A 152 -1.09 -10.55 9.04
N LEU A 153 -2.20 -10.27 9.74
CA LEU A 153 -2.25 -9.27 10.82
C LEU A 153 -1.90 -9.82 12.21
N MET A 154 -2.48 -10.97 12.56
CA MET A 154 -2.50 -11.51 13.93
C MET A 154 -1.44 -12.59 14.15
N LEU A 155 -0.98 -13.27 13.09
CA LEU A 155 0.04 -14.32 13.24
C LEU A 155 1.40 -13.79 13.72
N PRO A 156 1.91 -12.61 13.27
CA PRO A 156 3.10 -12.01 13.87
C PRO A 156 2.94 -11.79 15.39
N HIS A 157 1.74 -11.44 15.86
CA HIS A 157 1.45 -11.22 17.29
C HIS A 157 1.37 -12.54 18.06
N PHE A 158 0.79 -13.58 17.45
CA PHE A 158 0.81 -14.94 17.99
C PHE A 158 2.25 -15.43 18.21
N ILE A 159 3.14 -15.18 17.25
CA ILE A 159 4.55 -15.63 17.29
C ILE A 159 5.41 -14.77 18.22
N GLN A 160 5.12 -13.48 18.39
CA GLN A 160 5.96 -12.53 19.12
C GLN A 160 5.69 -12.43 20.64
N SER A 161 4.63 -13.05 21.20
CA SER A 161 4.12 -12.69 22.54
C SER A 161 3.98 -13.84 23.57
N MET A 162 3.97 -13.46 24.86
CA MET A 162 3.41 -14.17 26.03
C MET A 162 1.88 -14.43 25.93
N SER A 163 1.26 -14.19 24.76
CA SER A 163 -0.18 -14.22 24.50
C SER A 163 -0.74 -15.59 24.15
N PHE A 164 -0.01 -16.71 24.27
CA PHE A 164 -0.54 -18.07 24.05
C PHE A 164 -1.79 -18.38 24.88
N LYS A 165 -1.98 -17.68 26.01
CA LYS A 165 -3.20 -17.79 26.83
C LYS A 165 -4.45 -17.15 26.20
N LYS A 166 -4.30 -16.32 25.16
CA LYS A 166 -5.43 -15.66 24.45
C LYS A 166 -5.95 -16.47 23.26
N TYR A 167 -5.11 -17.30 22.66
CA TYR A 167 -5.48 -18.12 21.51
C TYR A 167 -5.88 -19.52 21.94
N ILE A 168 -7.01 -19.99 21.41
CA ILE A 168 -7.50 -21.36 21.56
C ILE A 168 -7.54 -21.95 20.16
N ILE A 169 -6.85 -23.09 19.98
CA ILE A 169 -6.76 -23.79 18.70
C ILE A 169 -7.60 -25.05 18.80
N ALA A 170 -8.61 -25.18 17.95
CA ALA A 170 -9.55 -26.29 18.03
C ALA A 170 -9.99 -26.74 16.64
N TYR A 171 -10.45 -27.98 16.53
CA TYR A 171 -11.03 -28.53 15.30
C TYR A 171 -12.12 -29.54 15.65
N PHE A 172 -13.08 -29.75 14.77
CA PHE A 172 -14.12 -30.76 14.95
C PHE A 172 -13.62 -32.13 14.50
N ASP A 173 -13.24 -33.00 15.43
CA ASP A 173 -12.55 -34.30 15.18
C ASP A 173 -13.39 -35.28 14.32
N ASP A 174 -14.71 -35.05 14.21
CA ASP A 174 -15.60 -35.84 13.37
C ASP A 174 -15.54 -35.49 11.87
N VAL A 175 -15.05 -34.30 11.52
CA VAL A 175 -15.04 -33.76 10.14
C VAL A 175 -13.71 -33.14 9.71
N CYS A 176 -12.81 -32.89 10.67
CA CYS A 176 -11.47 -32.35 10.49
C CYS A 176 -10.45 -33.25 11.21
N SER A 177 -9.18 -33.11 10.85
CA SER A 177 -8.06 -33.84 11.42
C SER A 177 -7.05 -32.93 12.12
N GLU A 178 -6.15 -33.50 12.91
CA GLU A 178 -5.05 -32.75 13.52
C GLU A 178 -4.04 -32.22 12.49
N GLU A 179 -3.96 -32.86 11.32
CA GLU A 179 -3.09 -32.44 10.21
C GLU A 179 -3.56 -31.14 9.54
N ASP A 180 -4.82 -30.77 9.77
CA ASP A 180 -5.44 -29.52 9.31
C ASP A 180 -5.05 -28.32 10.18
N VAL A 181 -4.26 -28.52 11.24
CA VAL A 181 -3.74 -27.45 12.08
C VAL A 181 -2.43 -26.91 11.48
N PRO A 182 -2.37 -25.61 11.13
CA PRO A 182 -1.13 -24.97 10.65
C PRO A 182 0.05 -25.09 11.60
N SER A 183 1.25 -25.24 11.02
CA SER A 183 2.50 -25.42 11.76
C SER A 183 2.82 -24.33 12.80
N PRO A 184 2.45 -23.04 12.65
CA PRO A 184 2.65 -22.05 13.71
C PRO A 184 1.91 -22.38 15.00
N PHE A 185 0.76 -23.05 14.91
CA PHE A 185 -0.08 -23.36 16.08
C PHE A 185 0.35 -24.63 16.83
N ASN A 186 1.33 -25.37 16.32
CA ASN A 186 1.86 -26.58 16.96
C ASN A 186 2.51 -26.33 18.33
N VAL A 187 2.81 -25.07 18.66
CA VAL A 187 3.35 -24.68 19.97
C VAL A 187 2.28 -24.54 21.06
N THR A 188 1.00 -24.71 20.72
CA THR A 188 -0.15 -24.62 21.64
C THR A 188 -0.95 -25.92 21.71
N VAL A 189 -1.67 -26.12 22.81
CA VAL A 189 -2.61 -27.25 22.96
C VAL A 189 -3.72 -27.13 21.91
N ARG A 190 -3.96 -28.23 21.19
CA ARG A 190 -4.99 -28.37 20.15
C ARG A 190 -6.16 -29.16 20.72
N TYR A 191 -7.37 -28.62 20.64
CA TYR A 191 -8.56 -29.22 21.24
C TYR A 191 -9.43 -29.89 20.18
N LYS A 192 -9.86 -31.12 20.46
CA LYS A 192 -10.83 -31.86 19.65
C LYS A 192 -12.23 -31.48 20.10
N LEU A 193 -12.97 -30.73 19.30
CA LEU A 193 -14.38 -30.45 19.53
C LEU A 193 -15.21 -31.67 19.05
N MET A 194 -16.16 -32.22 19.82
CA MET A 194 -16.71 -31.82 21.13
C MET A 194 -16.13 -32.60 22.33
N LYS A 195 -15.06 -33.38 22.12
CA LYS A 195 -14.38 -34.21 23.12
C LYS A 195 -13.76 -33.38 24.26
N ASP A 196 -13.03 -32.35 23.89
CA ASP A 196 -12.29 -31.47 24.80
C ASP A 196 -13.01 -30.12 25.00
N PHE A 197 -14.28 -30.01 24.62
CA PHE A 197 -14.99 -28.72 24.64
C PHE A 197 -15.11 -28.12 26.05
N GLU A 198 -15.27 -28.96 27.07
CA GLU A 198 -15.30 -28.49 28.46
C GLU A 198 -13.97 -27.79 28.84
N ASP A 199 -12.83 -28.31 28.39
CA ASP A 199 -11.51 -27.71 28.63
C ASP A 199 -11.35 -26.40 27.83
N VAL A 200 -11.85 -26.36 26.59
CA VAL A 200 -11.93 -25.12 25.81
C VAL A 200 -12.75 -24.06 26.54
N PHE A 201 -13.88 -24.46 27.14
CA PHE A 201 -14.76 -23.53 27.84
C PHE A 201 -14.13 -23.01 29.14
N PHE A 202 -13.44 -23.84 29.91
CA PHE A 202 -12.64 -23.37 31.05
C PHE A 202 -11.55 -22.36 30.65
N ARG A 203 -10.95 -22.51 29.46
CA ARG A 203 -10.01 -21.51 28.92
C ARG A 203 -10.68 -20.22 28.49
N ILE A 204 -11.89 -20.27 27.94
CA ILE A 204 -12.70 -19.08 27.66
C ILE A 204 -12.99 -18.31 28.96
N LEU A 205 -13.25 -19.03 30.05
CA LEU A 205 -13.53 -18.46 31.37
C LEU A 205 -12.28 -18.02 32.15
N ASP A 206 -11.07 -18.23 31.64
CA ASP A 206 -9.81 -18.03 32.38
C ASP A 206 -9.78 -18.71 33.77
N THR A 207 -10.38 -19.91 33.86
CA THR A 207 -10.50 -20.66 35.11
C THR A 207 -9.80 -22.01 35.00
N GLU A 208 -9.06 -22.42 36.03
CA GLU A 208 -8.43 -23.74 36.07
C GLU A 208 -9.45 -24.82 36.42
N LYS A 209 -9.48 -25.89 35.61
CA LYS A 209 -10.33 -27.07 35.83
C LYS A 209 -9.87 -27.91 37.03
N HIS A 210 -8.56 -27.95 37.27
CA HIS A 210 -7.93 -28.76 38.31
C HIS A 210 -7.38 -27.86 39.42
N GLU A 211 -8.02 -27.90 40.59
CA GLU A 211 -7.50 -27.30 41.81
C GLU A 211 -7.02 -28.41 42.77
N PRO A 212 -6.10 -28.15 43.71
CA PRO A 212 -5.61 -29.16 44.63
C PRO A 212 -6.77 -29.86 45.38
N GLY A 213 -7.03 -31.13 45.03
CA GLY A 213 -8.07 -31.97 45.65
C GLY A 213 -9.50 -31.84 45.09
N ARG A 214 -9.76 -31.03 44.05
CA ARG A 214 -11.08 -30.88 43.42
C ARG A 214 -10.98 -30.69 41.89
N ILE A 215 -11.82 -31.39 41.13
CA ILE A 215 -11.98 -31.20 39.68
C ILE A 215 -13.32 -30.50 39.45
N LYS A 216 -13.30 -29.34 38.80
CA LYS A 216 -14.52 -28.63 38.40
C LYS A 216 -15.08 -29.26 37.13
N GLN A 217 -16.39 -29.46 37.08
CA GLN A 217 -17.12 -29.94 35.90
C GLN A 217 -18.27 -29.00 35.60
N ILE A 218 -18.60 -28.86 34.31
CA ILE A 218 -19.70 -28.01 33.83
C ILE A 218 -20.75 -28.92 33.20
N ASP A 219 -21.90 -29.00 33.87
CA ASP A 219 -22.94 -29.95 33.50
C ASP A 219 -23.54 -29.66 32.10
N GLY A 220 -23.66 -30.73 31.30
CA GLY A 220 -24.20 -30.67 29.95
C GLY A 220 -23.28 -30.11 28.87
N LEU A 221 -21.95 -30.04 29.09
CA LEU A 221 -20.96 -29.64 28.07
C LEU A 221 -20.03 -30.78 27.59
N SER A 222 -20.13 -31.98 28.18
CA SER A 222 -19.36 -33.15 27.74
C SER A 222 -19.83 -33.67 26.38
N GLU A 223 -18.96 -34.42 25.69
CA GLU A 223 -19.25 -35.08 24.39
C GLU A 223 -20.59 -35.84 24.41
N ASP A 224 -20.87 -36.58 25.48
CA ASP A 224 -22.10 -37.39 25.60
C ASP A 224 -23.36 -36.59 25.96
N LYS A 225 -23.24 -35.31 26.35
CA LYS A 225 -24.36 -34.55 26.93
C LYS A 225 -24.68 -33.23 26.24
N TYR A 226 -23.74 -32.66 25.47
CA TYR A 226 -23.95 -31.33 24.86
C TYR A 226 -25.21 -31.28 23.98
N HIS A 227 -25.56 -32.39 23.34
CA HIS A 227 -26.69 -32.54 22.45
C HIS A 227 -28.04 -32.68 23.15
N GLU A 228 -28.09 -32.76 24.49
CA GLU A 228 -29.34 -32.82 25.24
C GLU A 228 -30.11 -31.51 25.13
N CYS A 229 -29.42 -30.36 25.00
CA CYS A 229 -30.05 -29.06 24.79
C CYS A 229 -30.35 -28.78 23.29
N PRO A 230 -31.33 -27.92 22.96
CA PRO A 230 -31.72 -27.66 21.57
C PRO A 230 -30.59 -27.14 20.67
N SER A 231 -29.75 -26.22 21.18
CA SER A 231 -28.64 -25.65 20.42
C SER A 231 -27.50 -26.65 20.19
N GLY A 232 -27.22 -27.52 21.17
CA GLY A 232 -26.23 -28.58 21.02
C GLY A 232 -26.70 -29.71 20.12
N ARG A 233 -28.00 -30.05 20.14
CA ARG A 233 -28.58 -31.00 19.18
C ARG A 233 -28.44 -30.50 17.75
N ALA A 234 -28.79 -29.24 17.51
CA ALA A 234 -28.64 -28.61 16.19
C ALA A 234 -27.17 -28.55 15.72
N LEU A 235 -26.21 -28.40 16.64
CA LEU A 235 -24.78 -28.50 16.33
C LEU A 235 -24.39 -29.93 15.95
N ARG A 236 -24.82 -30.93 16.71
CA ARG A 236 -24.56 -32.34 16.41
C ARG A 236 -25.12 -32.72 15.03
N ASP A 237 -26.36 -32.36 14.75
CA ASP A 237 -27.01 -32.64 13.47
C ASP A 237 -26.25 -31.98 12.29
N ALA A 238 -25.68 -30.78 12.48
CA ALA A 238 -24.86 -30.12 11.47
C ALA A 238 -23.51 -30.83 11.24
N ILE A 239 -22.87 -31.32 12.30
CA ILE A 239 -21.63 -32.10 12.22
C ILE A 239 -21.88 -33.43 11.50
N GLU A 240 -22.94 -34.15 11.88
CA GLU A 240 -23.35 -35.42 11.25
C GLU A 240 -23.68 -35.23 9.76
N ALA A 241 -24.37 -34.15 9.40
CA ALA A 241 -24.70 -33.85 8.00
C ALA A 241 -23.45 -33.60 7.15
N PHE A 242 -22.45 -32.86 7.65
CA PHE A 242 -21.23 -32.64 6.90
C PHE A 242 -20.39 -33.92 6.81
N ARG A 243 -20.31 -34.70 7.90
CA ARG A 243 -19.62 -35.99 7.89
C ARG A 243 -20.23 -36.98 6.88
N ALA A 244 -21.56 -37.03 6.78
CA ALA A 244 -22.25 -37.84 5.79
C ALA A 244 -21.86 -37.41 4.36
N CYS A 245 -21.85 -36.10 4.09
CA CYS A 245 -21.41 -35.54 2.81
C CYS A 245 -19.95 -35.91 2.48
N GLN A 246 -19.02 -35.83 3.44
CA GLN A 246 -17.62 -36.23 3.24
C GLN A 246 -17.47 -37.75 2.94
N MET A 247 -18.34 -38.60 3.51
CA MET A 247 -18.36 -40.03 3.21
C MET A 247 -18.93 -40.33 1.82
N GLU A 248 -19.93 -39.58 1.38
CA GLU A 248 -20.51 -39.71 0.04
C GLU A 248 -19.58 -39.15 -1.06
N GLN A 249 -18.82 -38.10 -0.73
CA GLN A 249 -17.89 -37.42 -1.65
C GLN A 249 -16.48 -37.31 -1.02
N PRO A 250 -15.60 -38.31 -1.21
CA PRO A 250 -14.26 -38.31 -0.61
C PRO A 250 -13.32 -37.20 -1.11
N GLN A 251 -13.60 -36.61 -2.29
CA GLN A 251 -12.85 -35.49 -2.88
C GLN A 251 -13.59 -34.16 -2.75
N TRP A 252 -14.51 -34.05 -1.77
CA TRP A 252 -15.32 -32.84 -1.54
C TRP A 252 -14.46 -31.57 -1.48
N PHE A 253 -13.29 -31.61 -0.84
CA PHE A 253 -12.46 -30.42 -0.67
C PHE A 253 -11.83 -29.98 -1.99
N GLU A 254 -11.33 -30.92 -2.79
CA GLU A 254 -10.81 -30.63 -4.13
C GLU A 254 -11.90 -30.10 -5.08
N GLU A 255 -13.15 -30.55 -4.91
CA GLU A 255 -14.30 -30.04 -5.67
C GLU A 255 -14.69 -28.62 -5.25
N GLU A 256 -14.38 -28.20 -4.02
CA GLU A 256 -14.59 -26.83 -3.53
C GLU A 256 -13.46 -25.85 -3.91
N LEU A 257 -12.33 -26.35 -4.42
CA LEU A 257 -11.23 -25.53 -4.93
C LEU A 257 -11.52 -25.03 -6.35
N LEU A 258 -11.38 -23.72 -6.57
CA LEU A 258 -11.45 -23.12 -7.91
C LEU A 258 -10.14 -23.39 -8.68
N GLN A 259 -10.23 -23.91 -9.91
CA GLN A 259 -9.05 -24.12 -10.77
C GLN A 259 -8.53 -22.81 -11.37
N SER A 260 -7.24 -22.71 -11.74
CA SER A 260 -6.65 -21.49 -12.34
C SER A 260 -7.31 -21.03 -13.66
N SER A 261 -7.91 -21.93 -14.43
CA SER A 261 -8.75 -21.59 -15.59
C SER A 261 -10.16 -21.14 -15.19
N GLU A 262 -10.71 -21.71 -14.13
CA GLU A 262 -11.96 -21.24 -13.50
C GLU A 262 -11.73 -19.96 -12.70
N LEU A 263 -10.50 -19.62 -12.31
CA LEU A 263 -10.09 -18.33 -11.80
C LEU A 263 -9.96 -17.32 -12.95
N GLU A 264 -9.68 -17.73 -14.19
CA GLU A 264 -9.81 -16.84 -15.35
C GLU A 264 -11.28 -16.62 -15.75
N ASP A 265 -12.15 -17.61 -15.51
CA ASP A 265 -13.60 -17.50 -15.70
C ASP A 265 -14.34 -16.85 -14.49
N GLU A 266 -13.84 -16.97 -13.25
CA GLU A 266 -14.48 -16.49 -12.00
C GLU A 266 -13.72 -15.39 -11.23
N MET A 267 -12.38 -15.25 -11.31
CA MET A 267 -11.77 -13.89 -11.23
C MET A 267 -12.09 -13.09 -12.51
N GLY A 268 -12.62 -13.79 -13.52
CA GLY A 268 -13.47 -13.25 -14.55
C GLY A 268 -14.75 -12.60 -14.02
N SER A 269 -15.18 -12.75 -12.76
CA SER A 269 -16.33 -11.99 -12.22
C SER A 269 -16.12 -10.47 -12.28
N ASP A 270 -14.88 -10.02 -12.10
CA ASP A 270 -14.47 -8.62 -12.21
C ASP A 270 -14.37 -8.15 -13.68
N LYS A 271 -14.18 -9.07 -14.65
CA LYS A 271 -14.32 -8.83 -16.10
C LYS A 271 -15.73 -9.13 -16.66
N LEU A 272 -16.57 -9.82 -15.90
CA LEU A 272 -17.90 -10.25 -16.32
C LEU A 272 -18.83 -9.06 -16.37
N PHE A 273 -18.64 -8.11 -15.45
CA PHE A 273 -19.50 -6.94 -15.29
C PHE A 273 -18.75 -5.60 -15.33
N PHE A 274 -17.44 -5.56 -15.57
CA PHE A 274 -16.67 -4.32 -15.68
C PHE A 274 -15.71 -4.36 -16.88
N ARG A 275 -15.87 -3.45 -17.82
CA ARG A 275 -15.10 -3.36 -19.07
C ARG A 275 -14.58 -1.95 -19.26
N VAL A 276 -13.28 -1.81 -19.51
CA VAL A 276 -12.66 -0.55 -19.94
C VAL A 276 -12.34 -0.64 -21.42
N HIS A 277 -12.72 0.37 -22.20
CA HIS A 277 -12.46 0.40 -23.63
C HIS A 277 -10.95 0.45 -23.91
N PRO A 278 -10.41 -0.28 -24.91
CA PRO A 278 -8.98 -0.33 -25.18
C PRO A 278 -8.32 1.05 -25.37
N SER A 279 -8.99 2.00 -26.02
CA SER A 279 -8.47 3.36 -26.19
C SER A 279 -8.32 4.10 -24.86
N VAL A 280 -9.23 3.87 -23.91
CA VAL A 280 -9.18 4.44 -22.56
C VAL A 280 -8.06 3.80 -21.76
N SER A 281 -7.96 2.46 -21.77
CA SER A 281 -6.87 1.74 -21.11
C SER A 281 -5.49 2.17 -21.63
N GLN A 282 -5.35 2.33 -22.94
CA GLN A 282 -4.10 2.78 -23.55
C GLN A 282 -3.77 4.22 -23.14
N ALA A 283 -4.74 5.14 -23.20
CA ALA A 283 -4.52 6.53 -22.80
C ALA A 283 -4.06 6.65 -21.34
N LEU A 284 -4.67 5.89 -20.43
CA LEU A 284 -4.29 5.84 -19.03
C LEU A 284 -2.87 5.28 -18.84
N ALA A 285 -2.54 4.16 -19.51
CA ALA A 285 -1.20 3.55 -19.44
C ALA A 285 -0.09 4.50 -19.95
N GLU A 286 -0.41 5.36 -20.91
CA GLU A 286 0.51 6.35 -21.48
C GLU A 286 0.49 7.70 -20.73
N ASN A 287 -0.22 7.81 -19.60
CA ASN A 287 -0.44 9.05 -18.84
C ASN A 287 -1.05 10.20 -19.68
N LYS A 288 -1.79 9.85 -20.75
CA LYS A 288 -2.55 10.81 -21.56
C LYS A 288 -3.84 11.23 -20.84
N PRO A 289 -4.33 12.45 -21.07
CA PRO A 289 -5.54 12.94 -20.42
C PRO A 289 -6.78 12.14 -20.86
N VAL A 290 -7.59 11.73 -19.87
CA VAL A 290 -8.86 11.02 -20.06
C VAL A 290 -9.95 11.75 -19.30
N VAL A 291 -11.12 11.90 -19.91
CA VAL A 291 -12.31 12.54 -19.31
C VAL A 291 -13.47 11.55 -19.33
N ALA A 292 -14.01 11.25 -18.15
CA ALA A 292 -15.23 10.45 -18.04
C ALA A 292 -16.47 11.28 -18.40
N LEU A 293 -17.50 10.63 -18.93
CA LEU A 293 -18.80 11.21 -19.25
C LEU A 293 -19.93 10.27 -18.76
N GLU A 294 -21.05 10.81 -18.29
CA GLU A 294 -22.20 10.00 -17.84
C GLU A 294 -23.15 9.64 -18.99
N SER A 295 -23.96 8.60 -18.80
CA SER A 295 -24.98 8.17 -19.78
C SER A 295 -26.43 8.38 -19.32
N THR A 296 -26.69 8.88 -18.11
CA THR A 296 -28.04 9.31 -17.70
C THR A 296 -28.53 10.46 -18.57
N ILE A 297 -27.67 11.41 -18.93
CA ILE A 297 -28.06 12.47 -19.86
C ILE A 297 -28.51 11.94 -21.23
N ILE A 298 -27.94 10.81 -21.67
CA ILE A 298 -28.25 10.16 -22.95
C ILE A 298 -29.58 9.41 -22.87
N THR A 299 -29.81 8.69 -21.78
CA THR A 299 -30.98 7.79 -21.63
C THR A 299 -32.22 8.50 -21.09
N HIS A 300 -32.05 9.49 -20.21
CA HIS A 300 -33.14 10.16 -19.48
C HIS A 300 -33.07 11.70 -19.52
N GLY A 301 -31.96 12.28 -19.97
CA GLY A 301 -31.77 13.73 -19.97
C GLY A 301 -32.24 14.44 -21.24
N MET A 302 -32.27 13.74 -22.38
CA MET A 302 -32.61 14.32 -23.69
C MET A 302 -33.41 13.32 -24.55
N PRO A 303 -34.30 13.79 -25.44
CA PRO A 303 -35.04 12.92 -26.36
C PRO A 303 -34.17 12.49 -27.56
N TYR A 304 -34.45 11.31 -28.13
CA TYR A 304 -33.86 10.87 -29.40
C TYR A 304 -34.38 11.71 -30.59
N PRO A 305 -33.55 12.12 -31.58
CA PRO A 305 -32.12 11.78 -31.76
C PRO A 305 -31.14 12.76 -31.08
N HIS A 306 -31.64 13.79 -30.39
CA HIS A 306 -30.80 14.84 -29.78
C HIS A 306 -29.86 14.29 -28.69
N ASN A 307 -30.29 13.25 -27.96
CA ASN A 307 -29.44 12.57 -27.01
C ASN A 307 -28.16 11.99 -27.63
N LEU A 308 -28.29 11.27 -28.75
CA LEU A 308 -27.18 10.65 -29.47
C LEU A 308 -26.29 11.69 -30.15
N SER A 309 -26.89 12.69 -30.81
CA SER A 309 -26.11 13.75 -31.46
C SER A 309 -25.30 14.54 -30.43
N THR A 310 -25.91 14.89 -29.29
CA THR A 310 -25.22 15.62 -28.22
C THR A 310 -24.11 14.77 -27.60
N ALA A 311 -24.33 13.47 -27.36
CA ALA A 311 -23.29 12.58 -26.83
C ALA A 311 -22.08 12.50 -27.78
N LYS A 312 -22.32 12.30 -29.09
CA LYS A 312 -21.26 12.27 -30.11
C LYS A 312 -20.52 13.60 -30.21
N GLU A 313 -21.22 14.72 -30.14
CA GLU A 313 -20.61 16.06 -30.15
C GLU A 313 -19.74 16.29 -28.90
N VAL A 314 -20.20 15.87 -27.72
CA VAL A 314 -19.43 15.99 -26.47
C VAL A 314 -18.16 15.14 -26.53
N GLU A 315 -18.23 13.89 -27.00
CA GLU A 315 -17.04 13.06 -27.21
C GLU A 315 -16.06 13.71 -28.21
N ALA A 316 -16.58 14.30 -29.30
CA ALA A 316 -15.76 15.00 -30.28
C ALA A 316 -15.07 16.24 -29.70
N ILE A 317 -15.75 17.01 -28.83
CA ILE A 317 -15.15 18.16 -28.13
C ILE A 317 -13.99 17.68 -27.25
N VAL A 318 -14.19 16.63 -26.46
CA VAL A 318 -13.14 16.07 -25.59
C VAL A 318 -11.91 15.66 -26.41
N GLN A 319 -12.13 14.99 -27.54
CA GLN A 319 -11.05 14.62 -28.47
C GLN A 319 -10.34 15.83 -29.06
N SER A 320 -11.08 16.86 -29.49
CA SER A 320 -10.51 18.07 -30.11
C SER A 320 -9.65 18.89 -29.15
N GLU A 321 -9.95 18.86 -27.85
CA GLU A 321 -9.17 19.50 -26.79
C GLU A 321 -7.96 18.64 -26.33
N GLY A 322 -7.78 17.47 -26.93
CA GLY A 322 -6.61 16.60 -26.74
C GLY A 322 -6.75 15.54 -25.65
N ALA A 323 -7.97 15.27 -25.17
CA ALA A 323 -8.27 14.23 -24.18
C ALA A 323 -9.02 13.04 -24.79
N THR A 324 -8.93 11.88 -24.15
CA THR A 324 -9.69 10.68 -24.56
C THR A 324 -11.03 10.65 -23.82
N PRO A 325 -12.18 10.64 -24.52
CA PRO A 325 -13.48 10.51 -23.87
C PRO A 325 -13.70 9.08 -23.38
N ALA A 326 -14.31 8.95 -22.20
CA ALA A 326 -14.71 7.69 -21.61
C ALA A 326 -16.17 7.79 -21.15
N THR A 327 -17.11 7.70 -22.08
CA THR A 327 -18.54 7.61 -21.74
C THR A 327 -18.80 6.33 -20.96
N VAL A 328 -19.43 6.45 -19.79
CA VAL A 328 -19.71 5.35 -18.89
C VAL A 328 -21.18 4.96 -19.00
N GLY A 329 -21.47 3.66 -19.07
CA GLY A 329 -22.84 3.14 -19.08
C GLY A 329 -22.89 1.69 -18.63
N VAL A 330 -24.09 1.17 -18.37
CA VAL A 330 -24.30 -0.26 -18.11
C VAL A 330 -25.02 -0.88 -19.29
N ILE A 331 -24.44 -1.92 -19.90
CA ILE A 331 -25.01 -2.65 -21.02
C ILE A 331 -25.05 -4.13 -20.65
N GLN A 332 -26.25 -4.71 -20.64
CA GLN A 332 -26.48 -6.13 -20.36
C GLN A 332 -25.80 -6.62 -19.07
N GLY A 333 -25.93 -5.85 -18.00
CA GLY A 333 -25.34 -6.13 -16.69
C GLY A 333 -23.85 -5.81 -16.57
N LYS A 334 -23.22 -5.24 -17.60
CA LYS A 334 -21.81 -4.87 -17.59
C LYS A 334 -21.63 -3.36 -17.57
N ILE A 335 -20.85 -2.85 -16.62
CA ILE A 335 -20.35 -1.49 -16.59
C ILE A 335 -19.29 -1.35 -17.68
N HIS A 336 -19.48 -0.41 -18.59
CA HIS A 336 -18.54 -0.05 -19.64
C HIS A 336 -17.96 1.33 -19.34
N VAL A 337 -16.65 1.46 -19.36
CA VAL A 337 -15.90 2.72 -19.26
C VAL A 337 -15.27 3.01 -20.62
N GLY A 338 -15.89 3.91 -21.37
CA GLY A 338 -15.69 4.07 -22.80
C GLY A 338 -16.66 3.18 -23.59
N LEU A 339 -17.65 3.80 -24.23
CA LEU A 339 -18.59 3.13 -25.13
C LEU A 339 -18.06 3.20 -26.57
N SER A 340 -18.24 2.11 -27.32
CA SER A 340 -18.12 2.17 -28.77
C SER A 340 -19.28 2.97 -29.40
N PRO A 341 -19.14 3.46 -30.64
CA PRO A 341 -20.23 4.17 -31.33
C PRO A 341 -21.55 3.40 -31.37
N ASP A 342 -21.48 2.08 -31.55
CA ASP A 342 -22.65 1.20 -31.60
C ASP A 342 -23.29 1.02 -30.21
N GLU A 343 -22.48 0.90 -29.15
CA GLU A 343 -22.96 0.83 -27.77
C GLU A 343 -23.61 2.13 -27.30
N LEU A 344 -23.04 3.27 -27.72
CA LEU A 344 -23.59 4.60 -27.47
C LEU A 344 -24.96 4.78 -28.16
N GLU A 345 -25.04 4.37 -29.43
CA GLU A 345 -26.28 4.40 -30.20
C GLU A 345 -27.33 3.44 -29.62
N HIS A 346 -26.93 2.25 -29.20
CA HIS A 346 -27.79 1.29 -28.52
C HIS A 346 -28.40 1.90 -27.24
N LEU A 347 -27.58 2.51 -26.37
CA LEU A 347 -28.09 3.15 -25.15
C LEU A 347 -29.01 4.34 -25.46
N ALA A 348 -28.71 5.14 -26.48
CA ALA A 348 -29.53 6.29 -26.86
C ALA A 348 -30.93 5.91 -27.42
N GLN A 349 -31.05 4.74 -28.03
CA GLN A 349 -32.33 4.23 -28.55
C GLN A 349 -33.08 3.32 -27.55
N CYS A 350 -32.42 2.90 -26.47
CA CYS A 350 -32.98 1.95 -25.51
C CYS A 350 -34.08 2.58 -24.64
N ARG A 351 -35.34 2.32 -24.99
CA ARG A 351 -36.52 2.83 -24.25
C ARG A 351 -36.66 2.27 -22.82
N ASN A 352 -36.08 1.11 -22.56
CA ASN A 352 -36.16 0.41 -21.27
C ASN A 352 -34.88 0.56 -20.45
N ALA A 353 -33.97 1.47 -20.83
CA ALA A 353 -32.76 1.72 -20.07
C ALA A 353 -33.12 2.24 -18.67
N LEU A 354 -32.53 1.65 -17.62
CA LEU A 354 -32.73 2.12 -16.26
C LEU A 354 -31.82 3.30 -15.94
N LYS A 355 -32.27 4.23 -15.09
CA LYS A 355 -31.41 5.25 -14.48
C LYS A 355 -30.62 4.60 -13.34
N VAL A 356 -29.29 4.60 -13.43
CA VAL A 356 -28.40 3.80 -12.57
C VAL A 356 -27.61 4.70 -11.63
N SER A 357 -28.01 4.75 -10.36
CA SER A 357 -27.22 5.34 -9.27
C SER A 357 -26.42 4.26 -8.54
N ARG A 358 -25.59 4.65 -7.55
CA ARG A 358 -24.77 3.73 -6.73
C ARG A 358 -25.57 2.51 -6.26
N ARG A 359 -26.77 2.72 -5.70
CA ARG A 359 -27.61 1.64 -5.14
C ARG A 359 -28.20 0.70 -6.19
N ASP A 360 -28.28 1.15 -7.44
CA ASP A 360 -28.92 0.42 -8.53
C ASP A 360 -27.92 -0.51 -9.23
N LEU A 361 -26.61 -0.23 -9.13
CA LEU A 361 -25.54 -1.02 -9.76
C LEU A 361 -25.66 -2.53 -9.47
N PRO A 362 -25.80 -3.00 -8.21
CA PRO A 362 -25.87 -4.45 -7.95
C PRO A 362 -27.10 -5.12 -8.59
N TYR A 363 -28.24 -4.42 -8.59
CA TYR A 363 -29.48 -4.96 -9.17
C TYR A 363 -29.38 -5.08 -10.69
N ILE A 364 -28.88 -4.05 -11.36
CA ILE A 364 -28.79 -4.01 -12.82
C ILE A 364 -27.76 -5.01 -13.33
N ILE A 365 -26.63 -5.13 -12.64
CA ILE A 365 -25.59 -6.12 -12.91
C ILE A 365 -26.15 -7.54 -12.75
N SER A 366 -26.77 -7.86 -11.60
CA SER A 366 -27.30 -9.20 -11.33
C SER A 366 -28.45 -9.62 -12.25
N LYS A 367 -29.17 -8.66 -12.84
CA LYS A 367 -30.27 -8.93 -13.77
C LYS A 367 -29.87 -8.86 -15.25
N GLY A 368 -28.60 -8.57 -15.57
CA GLY A 368 -28.18 -8.44 -16.96
C GLY A 368 -28.88 -7.29 -17.69
N LEU A 369 -29.24 -6.21 -16.98
CA LEU A 369 -30.00 -5.08 -17.55
C LEU A 369 -29.08 -3.97 -18.07
N SER A 370 -29.61 -3.13 -18.95
CA SER A 370 -28.92 -1.95 -19.46
C SER A 370 -29.45 -0.67 -18.79
N GLY A 371 -28.60 0.33 -18.64
CA GLY A 371 -28.98 1.58 -18.02
C GLY A 371 -27.93 2.68 -18.16
N GLY A 372 -28.41 3.93 -18.08
CA GLY A 372 -27.55 5.09 -18.04
C GLY A 372 -27.06 5.37 -16.62
N THR A 373 -25.76 5.53 -16.43
CA THR A 373 -25.17 5.85 -15.12
C THR A 373 -25.39 7.31 -14.77
N THR A 374 -25.80 7.59 -13.52
CA THR A 374 -25.86 8.95 -12.98
C THR A 374 -24.46 9.44 -12.63
N VAL A 375 -24.33 10.66 -12.11
CA VAL A 375 -23.08 11.19 -11.57
C VAL A 375 -22.47 10.22 -10.55
N SER A 376 -23.21 9.77 -9.54
CA SER A 376 -22.69 8.82 -8.53
C SER A 376 -22.13 7.52 -9.13
N ALA A 377 -22.89 6.82 -9.99
CA ALA A 377 -22.42 5.57 -10.59
C ALA A 377 -21.25 5.78 -11.56
N THR A 378 -21.25 6.90 -12.29
CA THR A 378 -20.17 7.28 -13.20
C THR A 378 -18.88 7.56 -12.45
N MET A 379 -18.95 8.26 -11.31
CA MET A 379 -17.80 8.52 -10.45
C MET A 379 -17.15 7.22 -9.98
N ILE A 380 -17.95 6.27 -9.48
CA ILE A 380 -17.46 4.96 -9.03
C ILE A 380 -16.70 4.25 -10.14
N ALA A 381 -17.30 4.16 -11.33
CA ALA A 381 -16.70 3.45 -12.46
C ALA A 381 -15.45 4.18 -13.01
N ALA A 382 -15.51 5.50 -13.14
CA ALA A 382 -14.40 6.31 -13.64
C ALA A 382 -13.20 6.28 -12.68
N HIS A 383 -13.43 6.45 -11.37
CA HIS A 383 -12.38 6.37 -10.36
C HIS A 383 -11.78 4.95 -10.31
N ARG A 384 -12.60 3.90 -10.37
CA ARG A 384 -12.12 2.51 -10.45
C ARG A 384 -11.26 2.27 -11.70
N ALA A 385 -11.54 2.94 -12.81
CA ALA A 385 -10.72 2.89 -14.02
C ALA A 385 -9.47 3.78 -13.95
N GLY A 386 -9.26 4.57 -12.90
CA GLY A 386 -8.12 5.48 -12.76
C GLY A 386 -8.28 6.83 -13.48
N ILE A 387 -9.51 7.22 -13.82
CA ILE A 387 -9.79 8.49 -14.50
C ILE A 387 -9.96 9.62 -13.46
N PRO A 388 -9.15 10.69 -13.51
CA PRO A 388 -9.17 11.74 -12.47
C PRO A 388 -10.20 12.85 -12.69
N VAL A 389 -10.74 12.99 -13.91
CA VAL A 389 -11.67 14.07 -14.29
C VAL A 389 -12.93 13.50 -14.93
N PHE A 390 -14.09 13.94 -14.44
CA PHE A 390 -15.42 13.59 -14.92
C PHE A 390 -16.19 14.86 -15.27
N VAL A 391 -16.81 14.91 -16.45
CA VAL A 391 -17.66 16.00 -16.90
C VAL A 391 -19.13 15.57 -16.93
N THR A 392 -20.01 16.42 -16.42
CA THR A 392 -21.47 16.29 -16.58
C THR A 392 -22.12 17.64 -16.87
N GLY A 393 -23.41 17.66 -17.17
CA GLY A 393 -24.17 18.90 -17.27
C GLY A 393 -24.26 19.58 -15.89
N GLY A 394 -24.75 18.87 -14.88
CA GLY A 394 -25.05 19.42 -13.55
C GLY A 394 -25.21 18.29 -12.55
N ILE A 395 -24.67 18.43 -11.34
CA ILE A 395 -24.80 17.40 -10.31
C ILE A 395 -26.22 17.38 -9.72
N GLY A 396 -26.63 16.24 -9.17
CA GLY A 396 -27.75 16.20 -8.24
C GLY A 396 -27.40 16.92 -6.92
N GLY A 397 -28.38 17.02 -6.03
CA GLY A 397 -28.24 17.82 -4.81
C GLY A 397 -29.40 17.60 -3.84
N VAL A 398 -29.52 18.49 -2.88
CA VAL A 398 -30.65 18.53 -1.95
C VAL A 398 -31.85 19.11 -2.69
N HIS A 399 -33.00 18.43 -2.66
CA HIS A 399 -34.23 18.97 -3.25
C HIS A 399 -34.76 20.15 -2.43
N ARG A 400 -35.62 21.00 -3.02
CA ARG A 400 -36.09 22.25 -2.39
C ARG A 400 -36.81 22.05 -1.04
N ASP A 401 -37.48 20.92 -0.88
CA ASP A 401 -38.14 20.44 0.34
C ASP A 401 -37.29 19.42 1.13
N GLY A 402 -36.04 19.20 0.73
CA GLY A 402 -35.18 18.11 1.24
C GLY A 402 -34.82 18.20 2.73
N HIS A 403 -35.09 19.33 3.39
CA HIS A 403 -34.97 19.45 4.85
C HIS A 403 -36.10 18.73 5.60
N ASP A 404 -37.26 18.57 4.97
CA ASP A 404 -38.40 17.81 5.51
C ASP A 404 -38.48 16.43 4.87
N SER A 405 -38.35 16.34 3.54
CA SER A 405 -38.52 15.10 2.78
C SER A 405 -37.29 14.18 2.82
N LEU A 406 -36.12 14.72 3.16
CA LEU A 406 -34.82 14.06 3.03
C LEU A 406 -34.53 13.54 1.62
N ASP A 407 -35.17 14.13 0.59
CA ASP A 407 -34.86 13.84 -0.81
C ASP A 407 -33.53 14.51 -1.21
N ILE A 408 -32.45 13.75 -1.03
CA ILE A 408 -31.07 14.18 -1.24
C ILE A 408 -30.40 13.22 -2.22
N SER A 409 -29.83 13.77 -3.29
CA SER A 409 -29.14 12.96 -4.30
C SER A 409 -27.95 12.21 -3.70
N ALA A 410 -27.83 10.92 -4.04
CA ALA A 410 -26.67 10.10 -3.74
C ALA A 410 -25.36 10.65 -4.36
N ASP A 411 -25.45 11.56 -5.34
CA ASP A 411 -24.29 12.24 -5.92
C ASP A 411 -23.47 12.98 -4.85
N LEU A 412 -24.12 13.58 -3.85
CA LEU A 412 -23.43 14.35 -2.80
C LEU A 412 -22.63 13.45 -1.86
N THR A 413 -23.22 12.34 -1.44
CA THR A 413 -22.51 11.34 -0.64
C THR A 413 -21.41 10.65 -1.44
N GLU A 414 -21.59 10.46 -2.74
CA GLU A 414 -20.53 9.90 -3.59
C GLU A 414 -19.36 10.87 -3.76
N LEU A 415 -19.62 12.17 -3.90
CA LEU A 415 -18.60 13.23 -3.83
C LEU A 415 -17.84 13.18 -2.51
N GLY A 416 -18.47 12.82 -1.40
CA GLY A 416 -17.79 12.61 -0.12
C GLY A 416 -16.93 11.33 -0.01
N ARG A 417 -16.99 10.42 -1.00
CA ARG A 417 -16.38 9.07 -0.93
C ARG A 417 -15.38 8.76 -2.04
N THR A 418 -15.54 9.37 -3.21
CA THR A 418 -14.83 8.96 -4.42
C THR A 418 -13.86 10.06 -4.88
N PRO A 419 -12.54 9.82 -4.87
CA PRO A 419 -11.51 10.76 -5.30
C PRO A 419 -11.50 11.03 -6.81
N ILE A 420 -12.41 11.89 -7.26
CA ILE A 420 -12.51 12.33 -8.65
C ILE A 420 -12.96 13.79 -8.73
N ALA A 421 -12.44 14.53 -9.71
CA ALA A 421 -12.88 15.88 -9.98
C ALA A 421 -14.12 15.86 -10.89
N VAL A 422 -15.21 16.49 -10.45
CA VAL A 422 -16.45 16.62 -11.21
C VAL A 422 -16.59 18.05 -11.72
N VAL A 423 -16.63 18.20 -13.03
CA VAL A 423 -16.82 19.47 -13.73
C VAL A 423 -18.27 19.54 -14.21
N SER A 424 -19.00 20.56 -13.77
CA SER A 424 -20.43 20.69 -14.06
C SER A 424 -20.88 22.15 -14.01
N ALA A 425 -22.09 22.46 -14.49
CA ALA A 425 -22.66 23.81 -14.38
C ALA A 425 -23.24 24.12 -13.00
N GLY A 426 -22.61 23.59 -11.96
CA GLY A 426 -23.12 23.59 -10.60
C GLY A 426 -24.18 22.52 -10.39
N VAL A 427 -25.20 22.85 -9.60
CA VAL A 427 -26.29 21.96 -9.21
C VAL A 427 -27.47 22.18 -10.16
N LYS A 428 -28.16 21.11 -10.58
CA LYS A 428 -29.35 21.23 -11.46
C LYS A 428 -30.37 22.21 -10.85
N SER A 429 -30.92 23.12 -11.65
CA SER A 429 -31.79 24.22 -11.19
C SER A 429 -33.04 23.82 -10.40
N ILE A 430 -33.49 22.56 -10.52
CA ILE A 430 -34.65 22.03 -9.77
C ILE A 430 -34.38 21.83 -8.27
N LEU A 431 -33.14 22.05 -7.82
CA LEU A 431 -32.64 21.71 -6.49
C LEU A 431 -32.38 22.96 -5.65
N ASP A 432 -32.08 22.74 -4.36
CA ASP A 432 -31.68 23.77 -3.41
C ASP A 432 -30.17 23.92 -3.39
N ILE A 433 -29.66 25.03 -3.95
CA ILE A 433 -28.22 25.28 -4.03
C ILE A 433 -27.61 25.52 -2.64
N GLY A 434 -28.26 26.31 -1.80
CA GLY A 434 -27.76 26.64 -0.46
C GLY A 434 -27.56 25.39 0.40
N ARG A 435 -28.61 24.57 0.51
CA ARG A 435 -28.55 23.30 1.26
C ARG A 435 -27.59 22.30 0.64
N THR A 436 -27.47 22.30 -0.69
CA THR A 436 -26.49 21.44 -1.36
C THR A 436 -25.05 21.82 -1.00
N LEU A 437 -24.72 23.12 -0.95
CA LEU A 437 -23.39 23.57 -0.55
C LEU A 437 -23.06 23.21 0.91
N GLU A 438 -24.02 23.39 1.83
CA GLU A 438 -23.89 22.99 3.24
C GLU A 438 -23.67 21.47 3.39
N PHE A 439 -24.40 20.66 2.60
CA PHE A 439 -24.23 19.22 2.60
C PHE A 439 -22.86 18.81 2.06
N LEU A 440 -22.40 19.44 0.98
CA LEU A 440 -21.06 19.20 0.41
C LEU A 440 -19.94 19.57 1.38
N GLU A 441 -20.09 20.68 2.11
CA GLU A 441 -19.19 21.04 3.21
C GLU A 441 -19.16 19.95 4.27
N THR A 442 -20.33 19.46 4.70
CA THR A 442 -20.44 18.37 5.69
C THR A 442 -19.79 17.08 5.21
N GLN A 443 -19.84 16.78 3.91
CA GLN A 443 -19.17 15.63 3.29
C GLN A 443 -17.67 15.85 3.02
N GLY A 444 -17.12 17.03 3.38
CA GLY A 444 -15.72 17.38 3.15
C GLY A 444 -15.36 17.61 1.69
N VAL A 445 -16.33 17.88 0.82
CA VAL A 445 -16.10 18.05 -0.63
C VAL A 445 -15.55 19.44 -0.91
N CYS A 446 -14.43 19.52 -1.63
CA CYS A 446 -13.88 20.80 -2.06
C CYS A 446 -14.71 21.37 -3.22
N VAL A 447 -15.30 22.55 -3.03
CA VAL A 447 -16.12 23.23 -4.06
C VAL A 447 -15.45 24.52 -4.53
N ALA A 448 -15.25 24.64 -5.84
CA ALA A 448 -14.72 25.84 -6.48
C ALA A 448 -15.54 26.25 -7.71
N THR A 449 -15.79 27.55 -7.86
CA THR A 449 -16.36 28.11 -9.11
C THR A 449 -15.25 28.37 -10.13
N TYR A 450 -15.48 28.02 -11.39
CA TYR A 450 -14.58 28.32 -12.50
C TYR A 450 -14.90 29.72 -13.06
N GLY A 451 -14.00 30.66 -12.88
CA GLY A 451 -14.15 32.06 -13.30
C GLY A 451 -13.51 33.04 -12.32
N MET A 452 -13.70 34.34 -12.57
CA MET A 452 -13.08 35.43 -11.80
C MET A 452 -13.73 35.69 -10.42
N THR A 453 -14.84 35.02 -10.12
CA THR A 453 -15.60 35.26 -8.89
C THR A 453 -15.97 33.94 -8.22
N LYS A 454 -16.37 34.03 -6.94
CA LYS A 454 -16.92 32.90 -6.20
C LYS A 454 -18.42 32.68 -6.45
N SER A 455 -19.04 33.41 -7.37
CA SER A 455 -20.49 33.30 -7.60
C SER A 455 -20.83 31.92 -8.16
N PHE A 456 -21.54 31.12 -7.38
CA PHE A 456 -21.85 29.76 -7.77
C PHE A 456 -22.92 29.76 -8.88
N PRO A 457 -22.75 29.02 -9.98
CA PRO A 457 -23.73 28.98 -11.07
C PRO A 457 -24.98 28.17 -10.69
N ALA A 458 -26.13 28.59 -11.23
CA ALA A 458 -27.42 27.90 -11.09
C ALA A 458 -27.79 27.16 -12.39
N PHE A 459 -26.85 26.39 -12.93
CA PHE A 459 -27.02 25.56 -14.14
C PHE A 459 -27.35 26.35 -15.42
N PHE A 460 -28.58 26.85 -15.58
CA PHE A 460 -28.97 27.72 -16.70
C PHE A 460 -28.65 29.21 -16.50
N SER A 461 -28.26 29.60 -15.29
CA SER A 461 -27.84 30.97 -14.95
C SER A 461 -26.39 30.96 -14.48
N PRO A 462 -25.55 31.93 -14.90
CA PRO A 462 -24.18 32.06 -14.42
C PRO A 462 -24.11 32.47 -12.95
N MET A 463 -25.21 32.96 -12.37
CA MET A 463 -25.30 33.40 -10.97
C MET A 463 -26.50 32.78 -10.27
N SER A 464 -26.29 32.22 -9.09
CA SER A 464 -27.35 31.64 -8.24
C SER A 464 -27.75 32.52 -7.04
N GLY A 465 -26.98 33.56 -6.73
CA GLY A 465 -27.06 34.28 -5.46
C GLY A 465 -26.30 33.61 -4.30
N PHE A 466 -25.78 32.40 -4.50
CA PHE A 466 -24.88 31.71 -3.57
C PHE A 466 -23.41 31.86 -3.99
N SER A 467 -22.50 31.66 -3.04
CA SER A 467 -21.05 31.70 -3.28
C SER A 467 -20.42 30.36 -2.94
N SER A 468 -19.49 29.89 -3.79
CA SER A 468 -18.60 28.79 -3.45
C SER A 468 -17.54 29.22 -2.43
N PRO A 469 -16.98 28.28 -1.66
CA PRO A 469 -15.86 28.58 -0.77
C PRO A 469 -14.63 29.14 -1.51
N TYR A 470 -14.35 28.60 -2.70
CA TYR A 470 -13.18 28.95 -3.53
C TYR A 470 -13.57 29.25 -4.98
N HIS A 471 -12.64 29.79 -5.75
CA HIS A 471 -12.75 29.90 -7.21
C HIS A 471 -11.40 29.60 -7.86
N VAL A 472 -11.42 29.23 -9.14
CA VAL A 472 -10.25 28.99 -9.99
C VAL A 472 -10.46 29.70 -11.32
N CYS A 473 -9.47 30.43 -11.80
CA CYS A 473 -9.67 31.36 -12.92
C CYS A 473 -9.44 30.71 -14.30
N ASN A 474 -8.74 29.58 -14.35
CA ASN A 474 -8.28 28.96 -15.58
C ASN A 474 -8.03 27.45 -15.39
N PRO A 475 -7.79 26.68 -16.47
CA PRO A 475 -7.63 25.23 -16.37
C PRO A 475 -6.38 24.79 -15.59
N ILE A 476 -5.35 25.65 -15.51
CA ILE A 476 -4.11 25.37 -14.78
C ILE A 476 -4.36 25.42 -13.28
N GLU A 477 -5.02 26.47 -12.79
CA GLU A 477 -5.40 26.58 -11.36
C GLU A 477 -6.35 25.47 -10.93
N ALA A 478 -7.31 25.11 -11.78
CA ALA A 478 -8.19 23.98 -11.52
C ALA A 478 -7.42 22.65 -11.46
N ALA A 479 -6.46 22.44 -12.36
CA ALA A 479 -5.56 21.27 -12.31
C ALA A 479 -4.65 21.28 -11.08
N ASP A 480 -4.19 22.44 -10.62
CA ASP A 480 -3.41 22.59 -9.40
C ASP A 480 -4.21 22.17 -8.16
N LEU A 481 -5.46 22.63 -8.06
CA LEU A 481 -6.39 22.24 -6.99
C LEU A 481 -6.61 20.72 -6.95
N ILE A 482 -6.86 20.11 -8.12
CA ILE A 482 -7.05 18.66 -8.23
C ILE A 482 -5.77 17.91 -7.86
N ALA A 483 -4.62 18.33 -8.37
CA ALA A 483 -3.33 17.71 -8.06
C ALA A 483 -3.00 17.78 -6.56
N SER A 484 -3.27 18.90 -5.90
CA SER A 484 -3.10 19.05 -4.47
C SER A 484 -4.00 18.09 -3.68
N SER A 485 -5.27 17.97 -4.05
CA SER A 485 -6.20 17.01 -3.43
C SER A 485 -5.69 15.57 -3.55
N LEU A 486 -5.25 15.17 -4.75
CA LEU A 486 -4.68 13.84 -5.00
C LEU A 486 -3.38 13.61 -4.20
N SER A 487 -2.50 14.60 -4.09
CA SER A 487 -1.24 14.48 -3.36
C SER A 487 -1.41 14.32 -1.84
N LEU A 488 -2.51 14.83 -1.28
CA LEU A 488 -2.86 14.68 0.14
C LEU A 488 -3.50 13.31 0.44
N GLY A 489 -3.85 12.53 -0.58
CA GLY A 489 -4.49 11.21 -0.42
C GLY A 489 -5.92 11.26 0.15
N LEU A 490 -6.60 12.40 0.00
CA LEU A 490 -7.97 12.59 0.52
C LEU A 490 -8.95 11.65 -0.18
N GLN A 491 -9.88 11.07 0.59
CA GLN A 491 -10.88 10.12 0.10
C GLN A 491 -12.20 10.81 -0.28
N ASN A 492 -12.12 11.93 -1.00
CA ASN A 492 -13.26 12.73 -1.44
C ASN A 492 -13.02 13.37 -2.81
N GLY A 493 -14.10 13.78 -3.46
CA GLY A 493 -14.10 14.44 -4.75
C GLY A 493 -13.90 15.95 -4.67
N VAL A 494 -13.72 16.56 -5.84
CA VAL A 494 -13.64 18.01 -6.03
C VAL A 494 -14.74 18.44 -7.00
N LEU A 495 -15.55 19.44 -6.66
CA LEU A 495 -16.55 20.02 -7.55
C LEU A 495 -16.02 21.32 -8.16
N ILE A 496 -15.89 21.35 -9.48
CA ILE A 496 -15.60 22.56 -10.26
C ILE A 496 -16.88 23.01 -10.97
N ALA A 497 -17.47 24.10 -10.49
CA ALA A 497 -18.72 24.65 -11.00
C ALA A 497 -18.45 25.68 -12.11
N VAL A 498 -18.82 25.36 -13.35
CA VAL A 498 -18.54 26.13 -14.57
C VAL A 498 -19.81 26.87 -15.01
N PRO A 499 -19.84 28.21 -15.03
CA PRO A 499 -20.98 28.96 -15.53
C PRO A 499 -21.33 28.62 -16.99
N ILE A 500 -22.62 28.66 -17.32
CA ILE A 500 -23.08 28.61 -18.72
C ILE A 500 -22.47 29.78 -19.52
N PRO A 501 -22.16 29.60 -20.82
CA PRO A 501 -21.65 30.70 -21.65
C PRO A 501 -22.60 31.91 -21.70
N ASP A 502 -22.03 33.12 -21.71
CA ASP A 502 -22.77 34.40 -21.65
C ASP A 502 -23.83 34.54 -22.75
N GLU A 503 -23.54 34.03 -23.95
CA GLU A 503 -24.45 34.02 -25.11
C GLU A 503 -25.77 33.27 -24.85
N HIS A 504 -25.76 32.34 -23.89
CA HIS A 504 -26.93 31.56 -23.48
C HIS A 504 -27.48 31.96 -22.11
N ALA A 505 -26.78 32.82 -21.36
CA ALA A 505 -27.17 33.27 -20.03
C ALA A 505 -28.47 34.10 -20.01
N ALA A 506 -28.76 34.85 -21.09
CA ALA A 506 -29.96 35.70 -21.19
C ALA A 506 -31.27 34.91 -21.13
N ALA A 507 -31.26 33.62 -21.48
CA ALA A 507 -32.42 32.74 -21.36
C ALA A 507 -32.62 32.19 -19.93
N GLY A 508 -31.61 32.28 -19.06
CA GLY A 508 -31.57 31.62 -17.76
C GLY A 508 -32.70 32.01 -16.83
N GLN A 509 -33.04 33.31 -16.73
CA GLN A 509 -34.12 33.78 -15.86
C GLN A 509 -35.49 33.23 -16.30
N HIS A 510 -35.77 33.26 -17.61
CA HIS A 510 -37.01 32.70 -18.15
C HIS A 510 -37.09 31.17 -17.97
N ILE A 511 -35.96 30.46 -18.06
CA ILE A 511 -35.89 29.02 -17.78
C ILE A 511 -36.15 28.73 -16.30
N GLU A 512 -35.61 29.55 -15.39
CA GLU A 512 -35.82 29.41 -13.95
C GLU A 512 -37.30 29.63 -13.56
N GLU A 513 -37.96 30.62 -14.15
CA GLU A 513 -39.41 30.83 -13.99
C GLU A 513 -40.21 29.61 -14.46
N ALA A 514 -39.84 29.02 -15.60
CA ALA A 514 -40.45 27.79 -16.11
C ALA A 514 -40.20 26.58 -15.17
N ILE A 515 -39.01 26.49 -14.56
CA ILE A 515 -38.69 25.46 -13.57
C ILE A 515 -39.56 25.60 -12.33
N GLN A 516 -39.72 26.82 -11.82
CA GLN A 516 -40.56 27.06 -10.65
C GLN A 516 -42.01 26.66 -10.92
N ALA A 517 -42.55 26.99 -12.09
CA ALA A 517 -43.88 26.55 -12.51
C ALA A 517 -43.98 25.02 -12.61
N ALA A 518 -42.98 24.36 -13.21
CA ALA A 518 -42.95 22.91 -13.36
C ALA A 518 -42.82 22.16 -12.01
N VAL A 519 -42.04 22.69 -11.06
CA VAL A 519 -41.92 22.14 -9.71
C VAL A 519 -43.26 22.23 -8.98
N THR A 520 -43.93 23.39 -9.04
CA THR A 520 -45.27 23.55 -8.44
C THR A 520 -46.30 22.61 -9.06
N GLU A 521 -46.24 22.39 -10.37
CA GLU A 521 -47.09 21.42 -11.06
C GLU A 521 -46.78 19.97 -10.65
N ALA A 522 -45.50 19.61 -10.50
CA ALA A 522 -45.08 18.29 -10.04
C ALA A 522 -45.61 17.99 -8.64
N SER A 523 -45.50 18.96 -7.72
CA SER A 523 -46.04 18.86 -6.36
C SER A 523 -47.56 18.71 -6.34
N SER A 524 -48.30 19.50 -7.15
CA SER A 524 -49.76 19.40 -7.20
C SER A 524 -50.27 18.10 -7.81
N LYS A 525 -49.46 17.46 -8.67
CA LYS A 525 -49.71 16.12 -9.24
C LYS A 525 -49.12 14.97 -8.42
N CYS A 526 -48.53 15.26 -7.25
CA CYS A 526 -47.88 14.27 -6.38
C CYS A 526 -46.83 13.39 -7.09
N VAL A 527 -46.11 13.94 -8.08
CA VAL A 527 -44.98 13.25 -8.71
C VAL A 527 -43.84 13.19 -7.68
N THR A 528 -43.31 12.01 -7.39
CA THR A 528 -42.32 11.80 -6.32
C THR A 528 -41.18 10.87 -6.75
N GLY A 529 -40.05 10.93 -6.03
CA GLY A 529 -38.90 10.07 -6.27
C GLY A 529 -38.25 10.26 -7.65
N LYS A 530 -37.89 9.14 -8.30
CA LYS A 530 -37.10 9.16 -9.56
C LYS A 530 -37.84 9.78 -10.75
N ASP A 531 -39.16 9.91 -10.69
CA ASP A 531 -40.01 10.40 -11.78
C ASP A 531 -40.16 11.94 -11.80
N VAL A 532 -39.71 12.63 -10.74
CA VAL A 532 -39.77 14.10 -10.62
C VAL A 532 -38.91 14.78 -11.68
N THR A 533 -37.66 14.33 -11.86
CA THR A 533 -36.71 14.98 -12.79
C THR A 533 -37.16 14.88 -14.24
N PRO A 534 -37.56 13.71 -14.79
CA PRO A 534 -38.07 13.63 -16.16
C PRO A 534 -39.32 14.49 -16.40
N PHE A 535 -40.26 14.50 -15.45
CA PHE A 535 -41.46 15.34 -15.53
C PHE A 535 -41.12 16.83 -15.63
N ILE A 536 -40.24 17.31 -14.74
CA ILE A 536 -39.84 18.72 -14.75
C ILE A 536 -39.11 19.07 -16.04
N LEU A 537 -38.17 18.24 -16.49
CA LEU A 537 -37.41 18.51 -17.73
C LEU A 537 -38.33 18.59 -18.96
N GLN A 538 -39.32 17.70 -19.07
CA GLN A 538 -40.32 17.75 -20.14
C GLN A 538 -41.13 19.05 -20.07
N LYS A 539 -41.67 19.37 -18.90
CA LYS A 539 -42.51 20.56 -18.72
C LYS A 539 -41.75 21.87 -18.97
N VAL A 540 -40.50 21.95 -18.51
CA VAL A 540 -39.63 23.12 -18.74
C VAL A 540 -39.32 23.27 -20.23
N ASN A 541 -39.11 22.17 -20.95
CA ASN A 541 -38.90 22.22 -22.40
C ASN A 541 -40.16 22.73 -23.16
N GLU A 542 -41.35 22.30 -22.74
CA GLU A 542 -42.63 22.80 -23.26
C GLU A 542 -42.81 24.31 -22.99
N LEU A 543 -42.62 24.73 -21.74
CA LEU A 543 -42.80 26.13 -21.31
C LEU A 543 -41.78 27.08 -21.96
N THR A 544 -40.56 26.60 -22.22
CA THR A 544 -39.48 27.41 -22.81
C THR A 544 -39.38 27.28 -24.33
N GLN A 545 -40.29 26.54 -24.97
CA GLN A 545 -40.32 26.29 -26.42
C GLN A 545 -38.97 25.79 -26.97
N GLY A 546 -38.32 24.87 -26.25
CA GLY A 546 -37.03 24.29 -26.65
C GLY A 546 -35.78 25.07 -26.23
N LYS A 547 -35.93 26.28 -25.67
CA LYS A 547 -34.77 27.09 -25.23
C LYS A 547 -33.98 26.45 -24.08
N SER A 548 -34.66 25.74 -23.17
CA SER A 548 -33.97 25.02 -22.09
C SER A 548 -33.09 23.88 -22.61
N LEU A 549 -33.54 23.16 -23.65
CA LEU A 549 -32.74 22.12 -24.30
C LEU A 549 -31.51 22.71 -24.98
N GLN A 550 -31.66 23.83 -25.70
CA GLN A 550 -30.52 24.53 -26.32
C GLN A 550 -29.49 25.00 -25.28
N ALA A 551 -29.95 25.60 -24.18
CA ALA A 551 -29.08 26.02 -23.08
C ALA A 551 -28.39 24.81 -22.41
N ASN A 552 -29.09 23.68 -22.24
CA ASN A 552 -28.53 22.45 -21.67
C ASN A 552 -27.45 21.84 -22.58
N MET A 553 -27.66 21.88 -23.90
CA MET A 553 -26.64 21.46 -24.87
C MET A 553 -25.43 22.41 -24.86
N ALA A 554 -25.64 23.72 -24.73
CA ALA A 554 -24.56 24.68 -24.66
C ALA A 554 -23.70 24.53 -23.39
N LEU A 555 -24.33 24.39 -22.22
CA LEU A 555 -23.59 24.22 -20.96
C LEU A 555 -22.80 22.91 -20.95
N ILE A 556 -23.32 21.80 -21.47
CA ILE A 556 -22.55 20.54 -21.44
C ILE A 556 -21.36 20.58 -22.39
N ARG A 557 -21.50 21.21 -23.56
CA ARG A 557 -20.39 21.45 -24.48
C ARG A 557 -19.31 22.31 -23.81
N ASN A 558 -19.71 23.35 -23.07
CA ASN A 558 -18.78 24.19 -22.33
C ASN A 558 -18.06 23.40 -21.21
N ASN A 559 -18.80 22.60 -20.43
CA ASN A 559 -18.22 21.77 -19.38
C ASN A 559 -17.25 20.73 -19.94
N ALA A 560 -17.56 20.12 -21.09
CA ALA A 560 -16.69 19.18 -21.78
C ALA A 560 -15.39 19.84 -22.25
N LYS A 561 -15.49 21.04 -22.82
CA LYS A 561 -14.34 21.85 -23.20
C LYS A 561 -13.46 22.17 -21.98
N VAL A 562 -14.03 22.77 -20.94
CA VAL A 562 -13.30 23.16 -19.72
C VAL A 562 -12.70 21.94 -19.02
N GLY A 563 -13.47 20.87 -18.83
CA GLY A 563 -13.00 19.64 -18.19
C GLY A 563 -11.87 18.95 -18.96
N SER A 564 -11.90 18.99 -20.30
CA SER A 564 -10.81 18.47 -21.13
C SER A 564 -9.55 19.31 -21.01
N GLN A 565 -9.68 20.64 -20.99
CA GLN A 565 -8.55 21.54 -20.77
C GLN A 565 -7.92 21.33 -19.38
N ILE A 566 -8.74 21.09 -18.36
CA ILE A 566 -8.29 20.75 -17.00
C ILE A 566 -7.56 19.40 -17.00
N ALA A 567 -8.12 18.36 -17.63
CA ALA A 567 -7.47 17.05 -17.73
C ALA A 567 -6.12 17.13 -18.46
N CYS A 568 -6.05 17.89 -19.55
CA CYS A 568 -4.82 18.16 -20.29
C CYS A 568 -3.79 18.92 -19.45
N ALA A 569 -4.21 19.94 -18.69
CA ALA A 569 -3.35 20.67 -17.76
C ALA A 569 -2.83 19.76 -16.64
N LEU A 570 -3.69 18.93 -16.06
CA LEU A 570 -3.36 17.95 -15.02
C LEU A 570 -2.36 16.90 -15.53
N SER A 571 -2.58 16.30 -16.70
CA SER A 571 -1.65 15.34 -17.31
C SER A 571 -0.29 15.97 -17.61
N LYS A 572 -0.26 17.18 -18.18
CA LYS A 572 0.98 17.95 -18.36
C LYS A 572 1.67 18.21 -17.03
N LYS A 573 0.92 18.46 -15.96
CA LYS A 573 1.47 18.72 -14.64
C LYS A 573 2.01 17.46 -14.00
N THR A 574 1.37 16.30 -14.13
CA THR A 574 1.90 15.00 -13.68
C THR A 574 3.17 14.63 -14.45
N ALA A 575 3.22 14.93 -15.75
CA ALA A 575 4.43 14.80 -16.56
C ALA A 575 5.52 15.83 -16.15
N GLN A 576 5.12 17.03 -15.72
CA GLN A 576 6.02 18.09 -15.26
C GLN A 576 6.43 17.98 -13.79
N SER A 577 5.66 17.37 -12.89
CA SER A 577 6.03 17.08 -11.49
C SER A 577 6.96 15.87 -11.42
N SER A 578 6.87 14.98 -12.41
CA SER A 578 7.92 14.03 -12.78
C SER A 578 9.18 14.72 -13.36
N SER A 579 9.14 16.04 -13.64
CA SER A 579 10.19 16.83 -14.30
C SER A 579 10.59 18.14 -13.57
N LYS A 580 9.95 18.52 -12.46
CA LYS A 580 10.13 19.81 -11.76
C LYS A 580 9.71 19.69 -10.29
N ASN A 581 10.69 19.58 -9.40
CA ASN A 581 10.59 20.22 -8.08
C ASN A 581 11.16 21.65 -8.21
N PRO A 582 10.51 22.68 -7.64
CA PRO A 582 11.10 24.00 -7.55
C PRO A 582 12.01 24.08 -6.32
N ASN A 583 13.22 24.56 -6.53
CA ASN A 583 13.63 25.79 -5.86
C ASN A 583 14.75 26.46 -6.66
N GLN A 584 14.33 27.42 -7.50
CA GLN A 584 15.21 28.40 -8.12
C GLN A 584 15.47 29.52 -7.10
N HIS A 585 16.62 29.46 -6.45
CA HIS A 585 17.38 30.66 -6.12
C HIS A 585 18.87 30.46 -6.46
N CYS A 586 19.13 30.24 -7.75
CA CYS A 586 20.24 30.86 -8.48
C CYS A 586 20.07 30.53 -9.96
N ARG A 587 19.83 31.58 -10.76
CA ARG A 587 19.67 31.53 -12.21
C ARG A 587 20.99 31.15 -12.89
N ASN A 588 20.85 30.55 -14.07
CA ASN A 588 21.84 30.20 -15.09
C ASN A 588 22.51 28.84 -14.93
N LEU A 589 21.87 27.80 -15.49
CA LEU A 589 22.46 26.68 -16.25
C LEU A 589 21.37 25.63 -16.54
N SER A 590 20.46 25.89 -17.49
CA SER A 590 19.56 24.85 -18.00
C SER A 590 20.24 24.07 -19.13
N THR A 591 20.89 22.97 -18.77
CA THR A 591 21.14 21.85 -19.68
C THR A 591 20.48 20.61 -19.08
N LYS A 592 19.61 19.95 -19.88
CA LYS A 592 18.92 18.68 -19.64
C LYS A 592 19.61 17.78 -18.59
N THR A 593 18.93 17.42 -17.50
CA THR A 593 19.44 16.44 -16.53
C THR A 593 19.36 15.03 -17.12
N LYS A 594 20.46 14.61 -17.74
CA LYS A 594 20.86 13.20 -17.79
C LYS A 594 20.91 12.65 -16.36
N SER A 595 20.59 11.38 -16.16
CA SER A 595 21.03 10.70 -14.95
C SER A 595 22.55 10.50 -15.09
N ASP A 596 23.32 11.25 -14.31
CA ASP A 596 24.79 11.21 -14.36
C ASP A 596 25.38 9.99 -13.64
N ILE A 597 24.55 9.20 -12.95
CA ILE A 597 24.98 8.03 -12.18
C ILE A 597 24.13 6.81 -12.55
N VAL A 598 24.78 5.68 -12.83
CA VAL A 598 24.10 4.39 -13.00
C VAL A 598 24.63 3.44 -11.94
N VAL A 599 23.75 2.71 -11.26
CA VAL A 599 24.12 1.70 -10.26
C VAL A 599 23.63 0.35 -10.76
N ILE A 600 24.53 -0.61 -10.90
CA ILE A 600 24.23 -1.98 -11.33
C ILE A 600 24.55 -2.91 -10.17
N GLY A 601 23.53 -3.56 -9.62
CA GLY A 601 23.78 -4.46 -8.50
C GLY A 601 22.57 -5.16 -7.93
N GLY A 602 22.82 -5.92 -6.86
CA GLY A 602 21.84 -6.75 -6.20
C GLY A 602 20.87 -5.94 -5.34
N ILE A 603 19.69 -6.52 -5.18
CA ILE A 603 18.65 -6.09 -4.25
C ILE A 603 18.15 -7.31 -3.48
N ASN A 604 18.01 -7.17 -2.16
CA ASN A 604 17.70 -8.29 -1.28
C ASN A 604 16.57 -7.93 -0.32
N VAL A 605 15.89 -8.95 0.19
CA VAL A 605 15.03 -8.88 1.38
C VAL A 605 15.74 -9.63 2.51
N ASP A 606 16.17 -8.90 3.51
CA ASP A 606 16.94 -9.44 4.63
C ASP A 606 15.99 -9.75 5.80
N PHE A 607 16.09 -10.96 6.35
CA PHE A 607 15.38 -11.41 7.54
C PHE A 607 16.39 -11.56 8.69
N ILE A 608 16.31 -10.66 9.66
CA ILE A 608 17.19 -10.64 10.83
C ILE A 608 16.48 -11.30 12.00
N ALA A 609 16.81 -12.56 12.27
CA ALA A 609 16.35 -13.32 13.42
C ALA A 609 17.31 -13.12 14.61
N LYS A 610 16.87 -12.39 15.63
CA LYS A 610 17.63 -12.15 16.86
C LYS A 610 17.14 -13.05 17.99
N GLY A 611 18.02 -13.89 18.52
CA GLY A 611 17.74 -14.68 19.73
C GLY A 611 17.67 -13.81 20.98
N LYS A 612 16.83 -14.20 21.93
CA LYS A 612 16.71 -13.58 23.27
C LYS A 612 17.64 -14.24 24.30
N THR A 613 18.46 -15.19 23.88
CA THR A 613 19.43 -15.90 24.71
C THR A 613 20.84 -15.57 24.26
N LYS A 614 21.78 -15.52 25.22
CA LYS A 614 23.20 -15.29 24.96
C LYS A 614 23.83 -16.29 23.99
N LYS A 615 23.33 -17.53 23.96
CA LYS A 615 23.75 -18.56 23.01
C LYS A 615 22.54 -19.04 22.21
N ILE A 616 22.76 -19.21 20.91
CA ILE A 616 21.83 -19.90 20.02
C ILE A 616 22.16 -21.39 20.08
N HIS A 617 21.15 -22.21 20.35
CA HIS A 617 21.28 -23.67 20.42
C HIS A 617 20.78 -24.28 19.12
N PHE A 618 21.67 -24.94 18.37
CA PHE A 618 21.30 -25.64 17.15
C PHE A 618 20.46 -26.91 17.43
N GLY A 619 19.54 -27.24 16.50
CA GLY A 619 18.69 -28.44 16.62
C GLY A 619 17.44 -28.25 17.48
N GLN A 620 17.13 -27.03 17.93
CA GLN A 620 15.93 -26.70 18.71
C GLN A 620 15.38 -25.31 18.35
N THR A 621 14.14 -25.02 18.78
CA THR A 621 13.55 -23.67 18.66
C THR A 621 14.15 -22.73 19.70
N ASN A 622 14.70 -21.60 19.25
CA ASN A 622 15.26 -20.57 20.13
C ASN A 622 14.26 -19.41 20.27
N PRO A 623 14.01 -18.88 21.48
CA PRO A 623 13.17 -17.70 21.63
C PRO A 623 13.87 -16.50 21.00
N GLY A 624 13.16 -15.71 20.20
CA GLY A 624 13.75 -14.63 19.42
C GLY A 624 12.73 -13.64 18.86
N SER A 625 13.20 -12.74 18.01
CA SER A 625 12.41 -11.81 17.19
C SER A 625 12.95 -11.82 15.76
N VAL A 626 12.09 -11.69 14.76
CA VAL A 626 12.50 -11.58 13.36
C VAL A 626 12.11 -10.20 12.82
N CYS A 627 13.06 -9.51 12.21
CA CYS A 627 12.86 -8.22 11.56
C CYS A 627 13.12 -8.37 10.05
N GLN A 628 12.24 -7.81 9.23
CA GLN A 628 12.46 -7.71 7.78
C GLN A 628 13.10 -6.37 7.46
N SER A 629 14.13 -6.39 6.63
CA SER A 629 14.82 -5.22 6.11
C SER A 629 15.09 -5.39 4.62
N PHE A 630 15.45 -4.31 3.92
CA PHE A 630 15.75 -4.37 2.49
C PHE A 630 17.24 -4.16 2.30
N GLY A 631 17.89 -5.16 1.70
CA GLY A 631 19.32 -5.38 1.53
C GLY A 631 19.81 -5.21 0.08
N GLY A 632 21.08 -5.55 -0.14
CA GLY A 632 21.77 -5.48 -1.44
C GLY A 632 22.68 -4.27 -1.57
N VAL A 633 23.94 -4.47 -1.95
CA VAL A 633 24.97 -3.42 -2.04
C VAL A 633 24.60 -2.41 -3.13
N GLY A 634 24.22 -2.88 -4.32
CA GLY A 634 23.72 -2.01 -5.39
C GLY A 634 22.52 -1.17 -4.94
N ARG A 635 21.53 -1.80 -4.28
CA ARG A 635 20.36 -1.10 -3.76
C ARG A 635 20.74 -0.09 -2.67
N ASN A 636 21.66 -0.43 -1.76
CA ASN A 636 22.15 0.46 -0.71
C ASN A 636 22.78 1.73 -1.28
N ILE A 637 23.69 1.59 -2.25
CA ILE A 637 24.34 2.74 -2.89
C ILE A 637 23.31 3.59 -3.64
N ALA A 638 22.40 2.97 -4.40
CA ALA A 638 21.36 3.67 -5.12
C ALA A 638 20.37 4.39 -4.19
N ASP A 639 20.01 3.78 -3.06
CA ASP A 639 19.15 4.35 -2.02
C ASP A 639 19.84 5.53 -1.34
N SER A 640 21.09 5.38 -0.91
CA SER A 640 21.90 6.45 -0.34
C SER A 640 22.00 7.65 -1.29
N LEU A 641 22.31 7.42 -2.56
CA LEU A 641 22.39 8.48 -3.57
C LEU A 641 21.02 9.16 -3.79
N SER A 642 19.94 8.39 -3.83
CA SER A 642 18.58 8.92 -4.02
C SER A 642 18.16 9.83 -2.85
N ARG A 643 18.46 9.42 -1.62
CA ARG A 643 18.22 10.22 -0.39
C ARG A 643 19.05 11.50 -0.34
N LEU A 644 20.23 11.50 -0.96
CA LEU A 644 21.10 12.66 -1.11
C LEU A 644 20.76 13.54 -2.32
N GLY A 645 19.56 13.38 -2.88
CA GLY A 645 19.02 14.22 -3.96
C GLY A 645 19.63 13.93 -5.33
N GLN A 646 20.36 12.83 -5.49
CA GLN A 646 20.72 12.31 -6.81
C GLN A 646 19.58 11.45 -7.35
N ALA A 647 19.59 11.13 -8.65
CA ALA A 647 18.60 10.25 -9.27
C ALA A 647 19.29 9.14 -10.08
N PRO A 648 20.04 8.24 -9.41
CA PRO A 648 20.76 7.18 -10.11
C PRO A 648 19.78 6.24 -10.80
N LEU A 649 20.05 5.86 -12.05
CA LEU A 649 19.34 4.73 -12.67
C LEU A 649 19.83 3.44 -11.98
N PHE A 650 18.92 2.73 -11.31
CA PHE A 650 19.24 1.46 -10.67
C PHE A 650 18.85 0.28 -11.58
N ILE A 651 19.85 -0.51 -11.97
CA ILE A 651 19.71 -1.70 -12.81
C ILE A 651 19.90 -2.94 -11.94
N SER A 652 18.87 -3.79 -11.88
CA SER A 652 18.85 -4.98 -11.01
C SER A 652 17.82 -6.01 -11.49
N ALA A 653 17.62 -7.08 -10.73
CA ALA A 653 16.61 -8.11 -10.98
C ALA A 653 15.95 -8.58 -9.66
N THR A 654 14.63 -8.76 -9.70
CA THR A 654 13.79 -9.30 -8.62
C THR A 654 12.86 -10.38 -9.18
N GLY A 655 12.32 -11.23 -8.29
CA GLY A 655 11.30 -12.19 -8.65
C GLY A 655 9.96 -11.52 -8.95
N SER A 656 8.95 -12.33 -9.23
CA SER A 656 7.55 -11.87 -9.32
C SER A 656 6.75 -12.39 -8.12
N ASP A 657 7.27 -12.13 -6.92
CA ASP A 657 6.76 -12.60 -5.64
C ASP A 657 6.41 -11.43 -4.68
N ALA A 658 5.82 -11.74 -3.53
CA ALA A 658 5.45 -10.75 -2.52
C ALA A 658 6.66 -9.96 -1.98
N ASN A 659 7.84 -10.58 -1.96
CA ASN A 659 9.09 -9.92 -1.57
C ASN A 659 9.48 -8.82 -2.57
N SER A 660 9.27 -9.05 -3.87
CA SER A 660 9.43 -8.03 -4.92
C SER A 660 8.47 -6.86 -4.69
N ASP A 661 7.20 -7.11 -4.38
CA ASP A 661 6.23 -6.04 -4.12
C ASP A 661 6.62 -5.19 -2.89
N ALA A 662 7.08 -5.83 -1.82
CA ALA A 662 7.58 -5.16 -0.62
C ALA A 662 8.80 -4.27 -0.93
N VAL A 663 9.73 -4.79 -1.74
CA VAL A 663 10.90 -4.06 -2.25
C VAL A 663 10.48 -2.82 -3.06
N PHE A 664 9.58 -2.97 -4.03
CA PHE A 664 9.13 -1.83 -4.84
C PHE A 664 8.38 -0.78 -4.02
N ASN A 665 7.64 -1.20 -3.00
CA ASN A 665 6.98 -0.27 -2.09
C ASN A 665 8.00 0.50 -1.23
N TYR A 666 9.07 -0.14 -0.75
CA TYR A 666 10.14 0.52 0.00
C TYR A 666 10.96 1.47 -0.88
N CYS A 667 11.26 1.07 -2.12
CA CYS A 667 12.12 1.81 -3.05
C CYS A 667 11.37 2.86 -3.92
N LYS A 668 10.18 3.33 -3.51
CA LYS A 668 9.37 4.30 -4.29
C LYS A 668 10.08 5.63 -4.57
N HIS A 669 11.03 6.02 -3.73
CA HIS A 669 11.84 7.24 -3.89
C HIS A 669 13.03 7.06 -4.84
N MET A 670 13.32 5.83 -5.30
CA MET A 670 14.43 5.50 -6.18
C MET A 670 13.97 5.35 -7.64
N ASN A 671 14.87 5.60 -8.60
CA ASN A 671 14.61 5.28 -10.00
C ASN A 671 14.86 3.78 -10.27
N THR A 672 13.82 2.98 -10.09
CA THR A 672 13.83 1.51 -10.27
C THR A 672 13.43 1.07 -11.69
N SER A 673 13.39 1.98 -12.67
CA SER A 673 13.02 1.65 -14.06
C SER A 673 13.96 0.64 -14.74
N GLY A 674 15.16 0.44 -14.22
CA GLY A 674 16.10 -0.59 -14.66
C GLY A 674 15.99 -1.93 -13.93
N VAL A 675 15.05 -2.10 -12.99
CA VAL A 675 14.90 -3.33 -12.20
C VAL A 675 13.92 -4.29 -12.89
N ALA A 676 14.42 -5.43 -13.34
CA ALA A 676 13.58 -6.47 -13.94
C ALA A 676 12.74 -7.21 -12.88
N ARG A 677 11.50 -7.56 -13.24
CA ARG A 677 10.66 -8.52 -12.49
C ARG A 677 10.56 -9.81 -13.29
N LEU A 678 11.22 -10.86 -12.83
CA LEU A 678 11.36 -12.13 -13.54
C LEU A 678 10.33 -13.14 -13.02
N LYS A 679 9.58 -13.77 -13.92
CA LYS A 679 8.67 -14.87 -13.57
C LYS A 679 9.47 -16.15 -13.28
N GLY A 680 8.98 -16.97 -12.34
CA GLY A 680 9.61 -18.24 -11.97
C GLY A 680 10.93 -18.13 -11.20
N HIS A 681 11.29 -16.93 -10.75
CA HIS A 681 12.46 -16.69 -9.89
C HIS A 681 12.02 -16.07 -8.57
N ASN A 682 12.74 -16.39 -7.49
CA ASN A 682 12.55 -15.77 -6.18
C ASN A 682 13.33 -14.45 -6.11
N THR A 683 12.75 -13.42 -5.51
CA THR A 683 13.49 -12.23 -5.09
C THR A 683 14.55 -12.64 -4.08
N ALA A 684 15.76 -12.08 -4.20
CA ALA A 684 16.86 -12.48 -3.33
C ALA A 684 16.50 -12.27 -1.86
N THR A 685 16.75 -13.27 -1.03
CA THR A 685 16.52 -13.21 0.42
C THR A 685 17.79 -13.56 1.17
N TYR A 686 17.99 -12.90 2.31
CA TYR A 686 19.09 -13.21 3.22
C TYR A 686 18.57 -13.34 4.64
N CYS A 687 18.63 -14.53 5.21
CA CYS A 687 18.26 -14.78 6.59
C CYS A 687 19.51 -14.84 7.46
N VAL A 688 19.54 -14.03 8.52
CA VAL A 688 20.64 -13.99 9.47
C VAL A 688 20.12 -14.25 10.89
N VAL A 689 20.73 -15.21 11.57
CA VAL A 689 20.44 -15.55 12.97
C VAL A 689 21.56 -15.01 13.84
N ILE A 690 21.23 -14.07 14.72
CA ILE A 690 22.17 -13.45 15.67
C ILE A 690 21.76 -13.76 17.11
N SER A 691 22.73 -13.80 18.03
CA SER A 691 22.48 -13.96 19.47
C SER A 691 21.88 -12.71 20.10
N GLU A 692 21.54 -12.77 21.39
CA GLU A 692 21.12 -11.59 22.17
C GLU A 692 22.17 -10.45 22.13
N SER A 693 23.46 -10.81 22.15
CA SER A 693 24.59 -9.87 22.07
C SER A 693 24.83 -9.33 20.65
N GLY A 694 24.08 -9.81 19.64
CA GLY A 694 24.25 -9.41 18.25
C GLY A 694 25.34 -10.19 17.49
N GLU A 695 25.92 -11.22 18.11
CA GLU A 695 26.90 -12.09 17.43
C GLU A 695 26.21 -12.96 16.38
N LEU A 696 26.79 -13.01 15.18
CA LEU A 696 26.31 -13.85 14.10
C LEU A 696 26.47 -15.34 14.47
N SER A 697 25.35 -16.06 14.52
CA SER A 697 25.34 -17.52 14.71
C SER A 697 25.24 -18.27 13.39
N PHE A 698 24.39 -17.81 12.46
CA PHE A 698 24.15 -18.48 11.18
C PHE A 698 23.62 -17.48 10.16
N GLY A 699 24.03 -17.61 8.89
CA GLY A 699 23.50 -16.80 7.79
C GLY A 699 23.22 -17.69 6.58
N LEU A 700 22.10 -17.45 5.90
CA LEU A 700 21.68 -18.18 4.71
C LEU A 700 21.12 -17.20 3.68
N GLY A 701 21.65 -17.20 2.46
CA GLY A 701 21.17 -16.36 1.37
C GLY A 701 20.68 -17.17 0.17
N ASP A 702 19.46 -16.91 -0.28
CA ASP A 702 19.00 -17.23 -1.63
C ASP A 702 19.22 -15.98 -2.49
N MET A 703 20.33 -15.93 -3.23
CA MET A 703 20.73 -14.75 -4.02
C MET A 703 20.94 -15.08 -5.49
N ASP A 704 20.45 -16.24 -5.96
CA ASP A 704 20.74 -16.72 -7.31
C ASP A 704 20.19 -15.81 -8.41
N ILE A 705 19.14 -15.03 -8.11
CA ILE A 705 18.58 -14.07 -9.06
C ILE A 705 19.56 -12.96 -9.47
N HIS A 706 20.58 -12.65 -8.66
CA HIS A 706 21.61 -11.68 -9.07
C HIS A 706 22.39 -12.16 -10.30
N ARG A 707 22.41 -13.47 -10.58
CA ARG A 707 22.99 -14.03 -11.81
C ARG A 707 22.23 -13.61 -13.07
N GLN A 708 20.97 -13.20 -12.92
CA GLN A 708 20.12 -12.73 -14.03
C GLN A 708 20.38 -11.26 -14.41
N ILE A 709 21.25 -10.55 -13.68
CA ILE A 709 21.76 -9.23 -14.08
C ILE A 709 22.85 -9.45 -15.15
N THR A 710 22.46 -10.01 -16.29
CA THR A 710 23.35 -10.45 -17.36
C THR A 710 23.84 -9.29 -18.22
N GLU A 711 24.89 -9.55 -18.99
CA GLU A 711 25.36 -8.64 -20.06
C GLU A 711 24.22 -8.28 -21.03
N ASP A 712 23.44 -9.26 -21.47
CA ASP A 712 22.32 -9.05 -22.40
C ASP A 712 21.23 -8.13 -21.84
N TYR A 713 20.98 -8.20 -20.54
CA TYR A 713 20.02 -7.30 -19.89
C TYR A 713 20.60 -5.90 -19.71
N VAL A 714 21.84 -5.80 -19.22
CA VAL A 714 22.52 -4.51 -18.98
C VAL A 714 22.80 -3.75 -20.28
N SER A 715 23.04 -4.45 -21.39
CA SER A 715 23.31 -3.83 -22.69
C SER A 715 22.14 -3.02 -23.25
N GLN A 716 20.90 -3.31 -22.82
CA GLN A 716 19.71 -2.53 -23.16
C GLN A 716 19.78 -1.09 -22.65
N PHE A 717 20.64 -0.81 -21.66
CA PHE A 717 20.88 0.51 -21.08
C PHE A 717 22.19 1.14 -21.57
N GLU A 718 22.79 0.67 -22.67
CA GLU A 718 24.07 1.15 -23.20
C GLU A 718 24.09 2.67 -23.39
N LYS A 719 22.99 3.28 -23.83
CA LYS A 719 22.91 4.74 -24.01
C LYS A 719 23.07 5.50 -22.70
N GLN A 720 22.43 5.03 -21.63
CA GLN A 720 22.49 5.62 -20.30
C GLN A 720 23.90 5.42 -19.73
N LEU A 721 24.42 4.19 -19.79
CA LEU A 721 25.77 3.84 -19.37
C LEU A 721 26.82 4.71 -20.08
N SER A 722 26.78 4.77 -21.41
CA SER A 722 27.69 5.57 -22.27
C SER A 722 27.69 7.06 -21.95
N SER A 723 26.64 7.54 -21.30
CA SER A 723 26.41 8.96 -21.01
C SER A 723 26.60 9.34 -19.55
N ALA A 724 26.79 8.35 -18.67
CA ALA A 724 26.95 8.54 -17.23
C ALA A 724 28.30 9.18 -16.90
N ALA A 725 28.33 10.02 -15.87
CA ALA A 725 29.57 10.53 -15.27
C ALA A 725 30.28 9.44 -14.45
N LEU A 726 29.49 8.57 -13.80
CA LEU A 726 29.98 7.47 -12.97
C LEU A 726 29.03 6.26 -13.01
N VAL A 727 29.59 5.06 -13.06
CA VAL A 727 28.87 3.79 -12.95
C VAL A 727 29.33 3.03 -11.71
N CYS A 728 28.41 2.64 -10.84
CA CYS A 728 28.69 1.79 -9.69
C CYS A 728 28.40 0.32 -10.02
N LEU A 729 29.34 -0.56 -9.69
CA LEU A 729 29.24 -2.01 -9.87
C LEU A 729 29.29 -2.71 -8.51
N ASP A 730 28.25 -3.47 -8.22
CA ASP A 730 28.16 -4.39 -7.08
C ASP A 730 28.91 -5.70 -7.38
N GLY A 731 29.71 -6.18 -6.44
CA GLY A 731 30.44 -7.44 -6.56
C GLY A 731 29.59 -8.71 -6.73
N ASN A 732 28.29 -8.68 -6.47
CA ASN A 732 27.41 -9.85 -6.63
C ASN A 732 27.05 -10.15 -8.09
N ILE A 733 27.15 -9.19 -9.01
CA ILE A 733 26.77 -9.39 -10.41
C ILE A 733 27.72 -10.37 -11.14
N PRO A 734 27.31 -10.97 -12.27
CA PRO A 734 28.17 -11.87 -13.05
C PRO A 734 29.47 -11.24 -13.53
N VAL A 735 30.54 -12.05 -13.63
CA VAL A 735 31.85 -11.61 -14.14
C VAL A 735 31.76 -11.13 -15.59
N SER A 736 30.91 -11.77 -16.42
CA SER A 736 30.64 -11.32 -17.79
C SER A 736 30.07 -9.90 -17.82
N THR A 737 29.09 -9.61 -16.96
CA THR A 737 28.51 -8.27 -16.82
C THR A 737 29.54 -7.23 -16.37
N ILE A 738 30.41 -7.57 -15.39
CA ILE A 738 31.52 -6.69 -14.97
C ILE A 738 32.46 -6.40 -16.16
N ASN A 739 32.86 -7.44 -16.90
CA ASN A 739 33.75 -7.30 -18.06
C ASN A 739 33.13 -6.43 -19.15
N TYR A 740 31.84 -6.60 -19.43
CA TYR A 740 31.09 -5.79 -20.40
C TYR A 740 31.07 -4.32 -20.01
N VAL A 741 30.66 -4.01 -18.78
CA VAL A 741 30.58 -2.61 -18.30
C VAL A 741 31.96 -1.96 -18.27
N CYS A 742 33.00 -2.66 -17.82
CA CYS A 742 34.38 -2.15 -17.85
C CYS A 742 34.87 -1.89 -19.28
N SER A 743 34.51 -2.75 -20.25
CA SER A 743 34.86 -2.56 -21.66
C SER A 743 34.16 -1.33 -22.24
N LEU A 744 32.88 -1.14 -21.94
CA LEU A 744 32.10 0.03 -22.34
C LEU A 744 32.66 1.31 -21.67
N ALA A 745 32.99 1.25 -20.39
CA ALA A 745 33.58 2.35 -19.65
C ALA A 745 34.91 2.80 -20.24
N LYS A 746 35.77 1.85 -20.63
CA LYS A 746 37.03 2.15 -21.34
C LYS A 746 36.79 2.81 -22.69
N LYS A 747 35.79 2.35 -23.46
CA LYS A 747 35.43 2.89 -24.77
C LYS A 747 34.90 4.33 -24.68
N HIS A 748 34.10 4.64 -23.66
CA HIS A 748 33.45 5.95 -23.49
C HIS A 748 34.11 6.85 -22.43
N ASN A 749 35.23 6.42 -21.85
CA ASN A 749 35.97 7.13 -20.79
C ASN A 749 35.08 7.47 -19.57
N ILE A 750 34.34 6.48 -19.08
CA ILE A 750 33.43 6.58 -17.93
C ILE A 750 34.16 6.15 -16.67
N ASN A 751 33.88 6.82 -15.54
CA ASN A 751 34.42 6.39 -14.26
C ASN A 751 33.62 5.22 -13.71
N VAL A 752 34.31 4.17 -13.27
CA VAL A 752 33.67 3.00 -12.67
C VAL A 752 34.08 2.92 -11.20
N TRP A 753 33.08 2.83 -10.33
CA TRP A 753 33.21 2.52 -8.91
C TRP A 753 32.86 1.05 -8.70
N TYR A 754 33.81 0.27 -8.17
CA TYR A 754 33.55 -1.12 -7.83
C TYR A 754 33.41 -1.29 -6.32
N GLU A 755 32.24 -1.77 -5.87
CA GLU A 755 31.98 -2.07 -4.46
C GLU A 755 32.08 -3.59 -4.23
N PRO A 756 33.14 -4.06 -3.55
CA PRO A 756 33.24 -5.45 -3.14
C PRO A 756 32.19 -5.77 -2.06
N THR A 757 31.60 -6.96 -2.14
CA THR A 757 30.58 -7.38 -1.16
C THR A 757 31.11 -8.35 -0.13
N ASP A 758 32.14 -9.10 -0.51
CA ASP A 758 32.90 -10.02 0.33
C ASP A 758 34.25 -10.32 -0.32
N VAL A 759 35.09 -11.07 0.41
CA VAL A 759 36.44 -11.44 0.01
C VAL A 759 36.47 -12.14 -1.35
N GLU A 760 35.59 -13.09 -1.62
CA GLU A 760 35.57 -13.81 -2.90
C GLU A 760 35.15 -12.88 -4.04
N ARG A 761 34.10 -12.10 -3.83
CA ARG A 761 33.57 -11.16 -4.83
C ARG A 761 34.56 -10.06 -5.15
N ALA A 762 35.40 -9.63 -4.20
CA ALA A 762 36.47 -8.65 -4.44
C ALA A 762 37.39 -9.03 -5.61
N SER A 763 37.60 -10.33 -5.87
CA SER A 763 38.49 -10.81 -6.93
C SER A 763 37.91 -10.71 -8.35
N LYS A 764 36.59 -10.61 -8.51
CA LYS A 764 35.91 -10.78 -9.82
C LYS A 764 36.48 -9.90 -10.95
N PRO A 765 36.70 -8.57 -10.77
CA PRO A 765 37.28 -7.75 -11.82
C PRO A 765 38.74 -8.07 -12.13
N PHE A 766 39.45 -8.69 -11.19
CA PHE A 766 40.88 -9.04 -11.26
C PHE A 766 41.14 -10.41 -11.88
N LEU A 767 40.09 -11.19 -12.15
CA LEU A 767 40.16 -12.44 -12.93
C LEU A 767 40.41 -12.19 -14.43
N SER A 768 40.25 -10.95 -14.89
CA SER A 768 40.49 -10.51 -16.26
C SER A 768 41.20 -9.15 -16.25
N ASP A 769 41.46 -8.56 -17.41
CA ASP A 769 42.00 -7.20 -17.51
C ASP A 769 40.95 -6.10 -17.22
N ALA A 770 39.72 -6.45 -16.84
CA ALA A 770 38.64 -5.50 -16.57
C ALA A 770 38.96 -4.51 -15.44
N TRP A 771 39.65 -4.95 -14.38
CA TRP A 771 40.03 -4.08 -13.25
C TRP A 771 40.83 -2.85 -13.67
N LYS A 772 41.58 -2.92 -14.79
CA LYS A 772 42.36 -1.79 -15.33
C LYS A 772 41.49 -0.61 -15.79
N SER A 773 40.19 -0.83 -15.95
CA SER A 773 39.18 0.17 -16.33
C SER A 773 38.44 0.75 -15.12
N LEU A 774 38.70 0.25 -13.90
CA LEU A 774 38.11 0.79 -12.68
C LEU A 774 38.78 2.13 -12.33
N SER A 775 37.96 3.10 -11.93
CA SER A 775 38.44 4.37 -11.39
C SER A 775 38.56 4.30 -9.87
N TYR A 776 37.60 3.67 -9.22
CA TYR A 776 37.49 3.62 -7.77
C TYR A 776 37.14 2.22 -7.28
N SER A 777 37.55 1.90 -6.06
CA SER A 777 37.01 0.79 -5.30
C SER A 777 37.15 1.06 -3.80
N SER A 778 36.23 0.54 -2.99
CA SER A 778 36.21 0.73 -1.53
C SER A 778 36.34 -0.58 -0.73
N PRO A 779 37.37 -1.40 -0.98
CA PRO A 779 37.54 -2.66 -0.27
C PRO A 779 37.80 -2.43 1.22
N ASN A 780 37.38 -3.38 2.06
CA ASN A 780 37.98 -3.54 3.38
C ASN A 780 39.37 -4.20 3.28
N MET A 781 40.05 -4.34 4.41
CA MET A 781 41.41 -4.89 4.44
C MET A 781 41.51 -6.33 3.91
N ALA A 782 40.54 -7.19 4.21
CA ALA A 782 40.53 -8.58 3.77
C ALA A 782 40.31 -8.69 2.25
N GLU A 783 39.39 -7.87 1.72
CA GLU A 783 39.10 -7.75 0.29
C GLU A 783 40.31 -7.21 -0.47
N LEU A 784 41.00 -6.18 0.04
CA LEU A 784 42.20 -5.62 -0.57
C LEU A 784 43.33 -6.64 -0.65
N CYS A 785 43.52 -7.46 0.39
CA CYS A 785 44.43 -8.60 0.35
C CYS A 785 44.04 -9.57 -0.77
N ASN A 786 42.77 -9.95 -0.88
CA ASN A 786 42.36 -10.92 -1.89
C ASN A 786 42.48 -10.39 -3.33
N MET A 787 42.23 -9.09 -3.55
CA MET A 787 42.49 -8.42 -4.84
C MET A 787 43.97 -8.56 -5.24
N ASN A 788 44.89 -8.26 -4.33
CA ASN A 788 46.34 -8.38 -4.57
C ASN A 788 46.77 -9.83 -4.77
N LYS A 789 46.25 -10.76 -3.97
CA LYS A 789 46.52 -12.20 -4.09
C LYS A 789 46.09 -12.74 -5.46
N THR A 790 44.95 -12.28 -5.98
CA THR A 790 44.45 -12.64 -7.32
C THR A 790 45.41 -12.19 -8.42
N LEU A 791 46.12 -11.08 -8.22
CA LEU A 791 47.17 -10.59 -9.12
C LEU A 791 48.55 -11.24 -8.90
N GLY A 792 48.66 -12.22 -7.98
CA GLY A 792 49.94 -12.86 -7.65
C GLY A 792 50.88 -11.99 -6.82
N ILE A 793 50.38 -10.92 -6.19
CA ILE A 793 51.14 -10.03 -5.33
C ILE A 793 51.17 -10.61 -3.91
N ALA A 794 52.33 -10.58 -3.26
CA ALA A 794 52.50 -11.11 -1.92
C ALA A 794 51.65 -10.34 -0.90
N THR A 795 50.88 -11.07 -0.09
CA THR A 795 50.00 -10.53 0.95
C THR A 795 50.31 -11.17 2.29
N PRO A 796 50.07 -10.47 3.42
CA PRO A 796 50.29 -11.07 4.73
C PRO A 796 49.36 -12.26 4.98
N ASN A 797 49.87 -13.29 5.66
CA ASN A 797 49.10 -14.48 6.01
C ASN A 797 48.07 -14.22 7.12
N VAL A 798 48.36 -13.25 7.99
CA VAL A 798 47.51 -12.81 9.10
C VAL A 798 47.33 -11.30 8.98
N LEU A 799 46.10 -10.83 9.11
CA LEU A 799 45.82 -9.40 9.06
C LEU A 799 46.42 -8.69 10.28
N PRO A 800 47.04 -7.51 10.09
CA PRO A 800 47.61 -6.73 11.19
C PRO A 800 46.51 -6.25 12.16
N THR A 801 46.86 -6.09 13.43
CA THR A 801 45.92 -5.69 14.49
C THR A 801 46.16 -4.29 15.02
N SER A 802 47.39 -3.77 14.94
CA SER A 802 47.70 -2.39 15.32
C SER A 802 47.37 -1.43 14.17
N LEU A 803 46.88 -0.22 14.50
CA LEU A 803 46.50 0.76 13.49
C LEU A 803 47.67 1.12 12.57
N ASP A 804 48.87 1.31 13.13
CA ASP A 804 50.06 1.66 12.34
C ASP A 804 50.44 0.56 11.34
N GLU A 805 50.38 -0.71 11.74
CA GLU A 805 50.61 -1.83 10.82
C GLU A 805 49.49 -1.95 9.78
N ILE A 806 48.22 -1.78 10.18
CA ILE A 806 47.08 -1.78 9.26
C ILE A 806 47.29 -0.72 8.17
N LEU A 807 47.63 0.52 8.55
CA LEU A 807 47.87 1.60 7.62
C LEU A 807 49.08 1.30 6.71
N HIS A 808 50.19 0.80 7.27
CA HIS A 808 51.37 0.42 6.48
C HIS A 808 51.05 -0.65 5.43
N VAL A 809 50.37 -1.72 5.83
CA VAL A 809 49.99 -2.82 4.93
C VAL A 809 48.98 -2.34 3.89
N ALA A 810 47.96 -1.57 4.29
CA ALA A 810 46.95 -1.04 3.37
C ALA A 810 47.57 -0.12 2.30
N VAL A 811 48.51 0.75 2.69
CA VAL A 811 49.29 1.57 1.75
C VAL A 811 50.09 0.70 0.78
N SER A 812 50.81 -0.31 1.31
CA SER A 812 51.65 -1.21 0.51
C SER A 812 50.84 -1.99 -0.53
N LEU A 813 49.67 -2.51 -0.13
CA LEU A 813 48.75 -3.26 -0.99
C LEU A 813 47.97 -2.38 -1.97
N SER A 814 47.80 -1.09 -1.67
CA SER A 814 47.14 -0.14 -2.58
C SER A 814 48.06 0.31 -3.72
N ARG A 815 49.38 0.39 -3.48
CA ARG A 815 50.36 0.85 -4.48
C ARG A 815 50.26 0.21 -5.86
N PRO A 816 50.23 -1.13 -6.02
CA PRO A 816 50.20 -1.76 -7.34
C PRO A 816 48.88 -1.50 -8.07
N LEU A 817 47.77 -1.39 -7.34
CA LEU A 817 46.45 -1.16 -7.93
C LEU A 817 46.30 0.27 -8.46
N LEU A 818 46.93 1.25 -7.82
CA LEU A 818 46.94 2.67 -8.22
C LEU A 818 47.70 2.97 -9.52
N GLU A 819 48.37 1.97 -10.11
CA GLU A 819 48.86 2.11 -11.49
C GLU A 819 47.71 2.34 -12.47
N HIS A 820 46.57 1.70 -12.21
CA HIS A 820 45.38 1.79 -13.03
C HIS A 820 44.25 2.56 -12.34
N LEU A 821 43.93 2.25 -11.09
CA LEU A 821 42.87 2.93 -10.32
C LEU A 821 43.24 4.39 -10.06
N HIS A 822 42.24 5.26 -9.98
CA HIS A 822 42.41 6.66 -9.64
C HIS A 822 42.52 6.87 -8.13
N CYS A 823 41.62 6.24 -7.37
CA CYS A 823 41.67 6.26 -5.92
C CYS A 823 41.14 4.93 -5.35
N LEU A 824 41.79 4.46 -4.29
CA LEU A 824 41.30 3.38 -3.45
C LEU A 824 40.83 3.95 -2.12
N VAL A 825 39.69 3.49 -1.63
CA VAL A 825 39.10 3.91 -0.36
C VAL A 825 39.03 2.70 0.56
N VAL A 826 40.12 2.44 1.28
CA VAL A 826 40.19 1.25 2.13
C VAL A 826 39.39 1.48 3.41
N THR A 827 38.34 0.69 3.62
CA THR A 827 37.52 0.77 4.83
C THR A 827 38.17 -0.01 5.98
N LEU A 828 38.30 0.64 7.14
CA LEU A 828 39.04 0.10 8.30
C LEU A 828 38.13 -0.08 9.54
N GLY A 829 36.82 -0.17 9.34
CA GLY A 829 35.83 -0.33 10.41
C GLY A 829 35.87 0.83 11.41
N SER A 830 36.02 0.51 12.70
CA SER A 830 36.11 1.50 13.79
C SER A 830 37.32 2.42 13.69
N ASN A 831 38.32 2.09 12.86
CA ASN A 831 39.49 2.93 12.62
C ASN A 831 39.25 3.97 11.51
N GLY A 832 38.12 3.96 10.82
CA GLY A 832 37.78 4.94 9.78
C GLY A 832 38.13 4.46 8.38
N VAL A 833 38.67 5.36 7.55
CA VAL A 833 38.95 5.08 6.13
C VAL A 833 40.34 5.59 5.72
N LEU A 834 41.00 4.85 4.85
CA LEU A 834 42.28 5.25 4.24
C LEU A 834 42.06 5.50 2.75
N LEU A 835 42.20 6.75 2.33
CA LEU A 835 42.19 7.11 0.91
C LEU A 835 43.61 6.99 0.37
N CYS A 836 43.79 6.28 -0.74
CA CYS A 836 45.07 6.19 -1.45
C CYS A 836 44.89 6.66 -2.89
N GLY A 837 45.77 7.52 -3.39
CA GLY A 837 45.66 8.00 -4.77
C GLY A 837 46.65 9.11 -5.11
N GLU A 838 46.31 9.89 -6.13
CA GLU A 838 47.14 11.01 -6.60
C GLU A 838 47.07 12.18 -5.62
N LYS A 839 48.21 12.76 -5.27
CA LYS A 839 48.25 13.95 -4.40
C LYS A 839 47.62 15.17 -5.07
N ASN A 840 46.75 15.86 -4.35
CA ASN A 840 46.27 17.21 -4.66
C ASN A 840 46.27 18.06 -3.38
N ALA A 841 47.11 19.11 -3.35
CA ALA A 841 47.41 19.87 -2.14
C ALA A 841 47.78 18.92 -0.98
N ASP A 842 47.11 19.01 0.17
CA ASP A 842 47.38 18.19 1.35
C ASP A 842 46.49 16.94 1.45
N SER A 843 45.82 16.54 0.35
CA SER A 843 44.94 15.37 0.32
C SER A 843 45.08 14.55 -0.97
N VAL A 844 44.26 13.49 -1.09
CA VAL A 844 44.13 12.67 -2.30
C VAL A 844 43.15 13.35 -3.26
N ASN A 845 43.43 13.35 -4.55
CA ASN A 845 42.49 13.78 -5.56
C ASN A 845 41.40 12.73 -5.76
N LEU A 846 40.15 13.05 -5.40
CA LEU A 846 38.98 12.21 -5.69
C LEU A 846 38.32 12.53 -7.03
N GLN A 847 38.66 13.66 -7.65
CA GLN A 847 37.95 14.16 -8.82
C GLN A 847 38.34 13.38 -10.11
N PRO A 848 37.35 12.92 -10.90
CA PRO A 848 37.56 12.13 -12.10
C PRO A 848 38.67 12.62 -13.04
N ARG A 849 39.45 11.67 -13.58
CA ARG A 849 40.61 11.96 -14.43
C ARG A 849 40.24 12.72 -15.70
N LYS A 850 40.89 13.87 -15.95
CA LYS A 850 40.90 14.55 -17.26
C LYS A 850 42.22 14.38 -18.04
N GLN A 851 43.37 14.10 -17.39
CA GLN A 851 44.67 13.92 -18.05
C GLN A 851 45.62 12.98 -17.26
N LYS A 852 46.53 12.28 -17.97
CA LYS A 852 47.60 11.46 -17.37
C LYS A 852 48.89 12.29 -17.25
N ARG A 853 49.22 12.84 -16.07
CA ARG A 853 50.53 13.43 -15.76
C ARG A 853 51.33 12.52 -14.81
N LYS A 854 52.66 12.68 -14.75
CA LYS A 854 53.54 12.00 -13.78
C LYS A 854 53.13 12.36 -12.36
N ARG A 855 53.01 11.34 -11.50
CA ARG A 855 52.26 11.39 -10.23
C ARG A 855 53.18 11.39 -9.03
N GLN A 856 52.74 12.09 -8.00
CA GLN A 856 53.14 11.84 -6.63
C GLN A 856 51.95 11.19 -5.94
N LEU A 857 52.10 9.96 -5.47
CA LEU A 857 51.06 9.21 -4.78
C LEU A 857 51.13 9.47 -3.27
N CYS A 858 49.96 9.60 -2.64
CA CYS A 858 49.84 9.73 -1.19
C CYS A 858 48.66 8.89 -0.68
N ALA A 859 48.66 8.67 0.64
CA ALA A 859 47.50 8.17 1.35
C ALA A 859 47.14 9.12 2.50
N VAL A 860 45.85 9.23 2.78
CA VAL A 860 45.33 10.01 3.91
C VAL A 860 44.35 9.16 4.70
N HIS A 861 44.66 8.96 5.97
CA HIS A 861 43.80 8.28 6.92
C HIS A 861 42.86 9.28 7.58
N TYR A 862 41.56 9.00 7.52
CA TYR A 862 40.52 9.75 8.21
C TYR A 862 39.94 8.86 9.32
N PRO A 863 40.16 9.20 10.60
CA PRO A 863 39.62 8.43 11.70
C PRO A 863 38.08 8.41 11.69
N ALA A 864 37.49 7.31 12.16
CA ALA A 864 36.03 7.20 12.28
C ALA A 864 35.46 8.24 13.25
N LEU A 865 34.21 8.63 13.02
CA LEU A 865 33.45 9.36 14.02
C LEU A 865 33.10 8.39 15.16
N MET A 866 33.33 8.81 16.40
CA MET A 866 32.97 8.00 17.56
C MET A 866 31.44 7.79 17.59
N VAL A 867 31.06 6.52 17.58
CA VAL A 867 29.69 6.05 17.78
C VAL A 867 29.74 5.09 18.97
N PRO A 868 29.08 5.41 20.09
CA PRO A 868 29.00 4.52 21.23
C PRO A 868 28.41 3.16 20.82
N PRO A 869 28.89 2.03 21.37
CA PRO A 869 28.33 0.70 21.08
C PRO A 869 26.82 0.63 21.29
N GLU A 870 26.29 1.34 22.29
CA GLU A 870 24.87 1.46 22.59
C GLU A 870 24.04 2.22 21.54
N GLU A 871 24.68 3.08 20.75
CA GLU A 871 24.04 3.78 19.62
C GLU A 871 24.12 2.98 18.31
N THR A 872 24.91 1.89 18.28
CA THR A 872 25.05 1.05 17.09
C THR A 872 23.91 0.03 17.04
N VAL A 873 22.98 0.25 16.12
CA VAL A 873 21.79 -0.58 15.89
C VAL A 873 22.02 -1.60 14.78
N ASN A 874 22.62 -1.19 13.67
CA ASN A 874 22.85 -2.05 12.50
C ASN A 874 24.19 -1.71 11.83
N VAL A 875 25.07 -2.70 11.69
CA VAL A 875 26.38 -2.51 11.03
C VAL A 875 26.32 -2.70 9.52
N SER A 876 25.23 -3.29 9.00
CA SER A 876 25.00 -3.49 7.58
C SER A 876 24.77 -2.16 6.86
N GLY A 877 25.31 -2.00 5.66
CA GLY A 877 25.11 -0.81 4.83
C GLY A 877 25.90 0.43 5.25
N ALA A 878 26.64 0.43 6.37
CA ALA A 878 27.45 1.57 6.78
C ALA A 878 28.54 1.93 5.75
N GLY A 879 29.19 0.92 5.16
CA GLY A 879 30.15 1.09 4.06
C GLY A 879 29.48 1.59 2.78
N ASP A 880 28.34 1.02 2.39
CA ASP A 880 27.58 1.43 1.21
C ASP A 880 27.06 2.86 1.32
N SER A 881 26.63 3.27 2.52
CA SER A 881 26.20 4.62 2.86
C SER A 881 27.37 5.61 2.80
N PHE A 882 28.54 5.20 3.31
CA PHE A 882 29.78 5.96 3.14
C PHE A 882 30.09 6.15 1.65
N ALA A 883 30.09 5.08 0.86
CA ALA A 883 30.39 5.11 -0.57
C ALA A 883 29.37 6.00 -1.32
N GLY A 884 28.07 5.83 -1.07
CA GLY A 884 27.01 6.64 -1.68
C GLY A 884 27.15 8.13 -1.39
N ALA A 885 27.45 8.51 -0.14
CA ALA A 885 27.69 9.90 0.23
C ALA A 885 29.00 10.47 -0.32
N LEU A 886 30.06 9.66 -0.38
CA LEU A 886 31.33 10.04 -0.99
C LEU A 886 31.14 10.30 -2.49
N ILE A 887 30.46 9.40 -3.21
CA ILE A 887 30.12 9.53 -4.63
C ILE A 887 29.28 10.79 -4.87
N ALA A 888 28.26 11.04 -4.04
CA ALA A 888 27.46 12.26 -4.13
C ALA A 888 28.32 13.53 -4.01
N GLY A 889 29.28 13.55 -3.07
CA GLY A 889 30.23 14.64 -2.92
C GLY A 889 31.14 14.84 -4.14
N VAL A 890 31.66 13.73 -4.70
CA VAL A 890 32.50 13.75 -5.91
C VAL A 890 31.73 14.34 -7.10
N ILE A 891 30.51 13.87 -7.34
CA ILE A 891 29.65 14.35 -8.44
C ILE A 891 29.28 15.83 -8.27
N GLN A 892 29.08 16.28 -7.03
CA GLN A 892 28.84 17.70 -6.71
C GLN A 892 30.10 18.58 -6.79
N GLY A 893 31.28 18.01 -7.11
CA GLY A 893 32.52 18.77 -7.25
C GLY A 893 33.07 19.27 -5.91
N LYS A 894 32.70 18.66 -4.77
CA LYS A 894 33.22 19.02 -3.46
C LYS A 894 34.69 18.60 -3.33
N ASP A 895 35.42 19.26 -2.43
CA ASP A 895 36.78 18.87 -2.06
C ASP A 895 36.79 17.53 -1.30
N THR A 896 37.94 16.88 -1.31
CA THR A 896 38.12 15.53 -0.75
C THR A 896 37.73 15.44 0.72
N GLU A 897 38.06 16.45 1.52
CA GLU A 897 37.78 16.43 2.94
C GLU A 897 36.26 16.49 3.21
N ASN A 898 35.55 17.37 2.51
CA ASN A 898 34.09 17.41 2.60
C ASN A 898 33.43 16.12 2.11
N CYS A 899 33.92 15.52 1.02
CA CYS A 899 33.42 14.22 0.54
C CYS A 899 33.57 13.12 1.59
N VAL A 900 34.74 13.00 2.22
CA VAL A 900 35.00 11.96 3.24
C VAL A 900 34.16 12.20 4.48
N ARG A 901 34.06 13.44 4.94
CA ARG A 901 33.24 13.80 6.11
C ARG A 901 31.76 13.51 5.89
N MET A 902 31.23 13.79 4.70
CA MET A 902 29.88 13.39 4.29
C MET A 902 29.71 11.87 4.38
N GLY A 903 30.68 11.11 3.88
CA GLY A 903 30.72 9.65 3.99
C GLY A 903 30.67 9.15 5.44
N LEU A 904 31.53 9.69 6.31
CA LEU A 904 31.60 9.30 7.72
C LEU A 904 30.30 9.62 8.48
N LEU A 905 29.65 10.74 8.16
CA LEU A 905 28.36 11.11 8.73
C LEU A 905 27.25 10.17 8.26
N ALA A 906 27.21 9.84 6.97
CA ALA A 906 26.24 8.90 6.41
C ALA A 906 26.38 7.49 7.02
N ALA A 907 27.63 7.02 7.17
CA ALA A 907 27.94 5.77 7.87
C ALA A 907 27.44 5.81 9.32
N LYS A 908 27.76 6.87 10.07
CA LYS A 908 27.29 7.05 11.45
C LYS A 908 25.76 7.03 11.57
N MET A 909 25.06 7.71 10.67
CA MET A 909 23.59 7.71 10.66
C MET A 909 23.00 6.33 10.37
N SER A 910 23.66 5.55 9.51
CA SER A 910 23.23 4.20 9.14
C SER A 910 23.51 3.20 10.26
N LEU A 911 24.65 3.36 10.95
CA LEU A 911 24.97 2.60 12.17
C LEU A 911 23.90 2.77 13.26
N ALA A 912 23.32 3.96 13.38
CA ALA A 912 22.25 4.26 14.33
C ALA A 912 20.83 3.90 13.84
N SER A 913 20.69 3.31 12.65
CA SER A 913 19.41 2.97 12.05
C SER A 913 19.11 1.48 12.13
N GLN A 914 17.82 1.12 12.10
CA GLN A 914 17.41 -0.28 11.90
C GLN A 914 17.58 -0.71 10.43
N HIS A 915 17.58 0.24 9.49
CA HIS A 915 17.76 -0.02 8.06
C HIS A 915 19.23 0.14 7.64
N PRO A 916 19.70 -0.63 6.64
CA PRO A 916 21.06 -0.50 6.11
C PRO A 916 21.43 0.92 5.64
N ILE A 917 20.46 1.65 5.08
CA ILE A 917 20.57 3.09 4.81
C ILE A 917 19.56 3.81 5.69
N SER A 918 20.03 4.80 6.46
CA SER A 918 19.16 5.58 7.34
C SER A 918 18.02 6.26 6.55
N PRO A 919 16.74 6.07 6.93
CA PRO A 919 15.64 6.74 6.25
C PRO A 919 15.68 8.27 6.37
N MET A 920 16.38 8.78 7.40
CA MET A 920 16.56 10.20 7.68
C MET A 920 17.78 10.80 6.96
N LEU A 921 18.52 10.00 6.19
CA LEU A 921 19.66 10.47 5.42
C LEU A 921 19.18 11.54 4.41
N SER A 922 19.85 12.69 4.40
CA SER A 922 19.59 13.80 3.49
C SER A 922 20.87 14.62 3.32
N MET A 923 20.94 15.46 2.28
CA MET A 923 22.10 16.35 2.09
C MET A 923 22.36 17.25 3.30
N ASP A 924 21.29 17.72 3.95
CA ASP A 924 21.39 18.59 5.13
C ASP A 924 21.88 17.84 6.36
N SER A 925 21.49 16.57 6.53
CA SER A 925 21.87 15.76 7.69
C SER A 925 23.32 15.30 7.66
N ILE A 926 24.01 15.40 6.52
CA ILE A 926 25.43 15.05 6.36
C ILE A 926 26.30 16.21 5.89
N ASP A 927 25.78 17.44 5.86
CA ASP A 927 26.55 18.62 5.48
C ASP A 927 27.56 18.98 6.58
N PRO A 928 28.87 18.81 6.35
CA PRO A 928 29.88 19.09 7.37
C PRO A 928 29.93 20.57 7.78
N THR A 929 29.37 21.48 6.98
CA THR A 929 29.34 22.92 7.26
C THR A 929 28.18 23.34 8.16
N LYS A 930 27.06 22.60 8.14
CA LYS A 930 25.85 22.89 8.94
C LYS A 930 25.88 22.22 10.30
N LEU A 931 26.50 21.05 10.39
CA LEU A 931 26.63 20.31 11.63
C LEU A 931 27.72 20.94 12.49
N LYS A 932 27.31 21.76 13.45
CA LYS A 932 28.16 22.32 14.52
C LYS A 932 28.66 21.23 15.48
N GLN A 933 29.24 20.15 14.98
CA GLN A 933 29.91 19.14 15.80
C GLN A 933 31.38 19.50 16.02
N LYS A 934 31.75 19.41 17.30
CA LYS A 934 33.03 19.65 17.94
C LYS A 934 34.13 18.75 17.35
N ASN A 935 35.31 19.31 17.10
CA ASN A 935 36.60 18.63 16.84
C ASN A 935 36.54 17.40 15.92
N TRP A 936 36.63 17.60 14.61
CA TRP A 936 36.97 16.53 13.68
C TRP A 936 38.33 15.92 14.04
N PRO A 937 38.46 14.58 14.09
CA PRO A 937 39.76 13.94 14.24
C PRO A 937 40.73 14.39 13.14
N THR A 938 41.98 14.67 13.50
CA THR A 938 43.00 15.11 12.55
C THR A 938 43.37 13.99 11.59
N PRO A 939 43.27 14.20 10.26
CA PRO A 939 43.72 13.20 9.28
C PRO A 939 45.24 12.98 9.35
N SER A 940 45.70 11.76 9.09
CA SER A 940 47.14 11.42 9.01
C SER A 940 47.57 11.20 7.57
N PHE A 941 48.65 11.86 7.14
CA PHE A 941 49.15 11.82 5.76
C PHE A 941 50.35 10.89 5.61
N PHE A 942 50.39 10.11 4.52
CA PHE A 942 51.44 9.14 4.21
C PHE A 942 51.91 9.29 2.76
N TRP A 943 53.21 9.15 2.52
CA TRP A 943 53.79 9.10 1.18
C TRP A 943 53.81 7.66 0.64
N ILE A 944 53.44 7.50 -0.63
CA ILE A 944 53.40 6.18 -1.29
C ILE A 944 54.66 5.94 -2.17
N ASP A 945 55.36 7.00 -2.62
CA ASP A 945 56.39 6.89 -3.68
C ASP A 945 57.85 6.70 -3.21
N LYS A 946 58.09 6.37 -1.95
CA LYS A 946 59.41 5.91 -1.49
C LYS A 946 59.19 4.82 -0.46
N GLY A 947 59.84 3.67 -0.61
CA GLY A 947 59.73 2.51 0.31
C GLY A 947 60.29 2.73 1.72
N VAL A 948 60.16 3.94 2.27
CA VAL A 948 60.47 4.34 3.64
C VAL A 948 59.47 5.44 4.01
N LEU A 949 58.60 5.18 4.97
CA LEU A 949 57.78 6.19 5.64
C LEU A 949 58.71 7.15 6.41
N VAL A 950 58.51 8.46 6.24
CA VAL A 950 59.01 9.50 7.15
C VAL A 950 57.82 10.07 7.89
#